data_AF-A0A2U9AXN7-F1
#
_entry.id   AF-A0A2U9AXN7-F1
#
_cell.length_a   1.000
_cell.length_b   1.000
_cell.length_c   1.000
_cell.angle_alpha   90.00
_cell.angle_beta   90.00
_cell.angle_gamma   90.00
#
_symmetry.space_group_name_H-M   'P 1'
#
loop_
_entity.id
_entity.type
_entity.pdbx_description
1 polymer ?
#
loop_
_entity_poly.entity_id
_entity_poly.type
_entity_poly.pdbx_seq_one_letter_code
_entity_poly.pdbx_strand_id
1 'polypeptide(L)'
;MFRYLNDVDDDPYMMDPFAAHRQQMSLFTPFAMDPFALAPQMQPHRAAPRRQAGPLTPFGMMGMGGGFMDMFGMMGEMMGNMERMTGSPNCQTFSSSTVISYSSSDIGAPKVYQQTSATRTGPGGIRETHQSVRDSESGLERLAIGHHIGARAHIMERSRNRRTGDREERQDYINLDETEAAAFDEEWRRGAGRYVPPGARALDYGRDRRAGGQQLALTAPPSSTTPPGHGHESPRHRQPQTRPRYDWAAVPSGASTGIYEALELRDGDKTRYKGKGVTKAVGHINDTLGPALVEAGVNVLEQEKLDNMMIEMDGTDNKSKFGANAILGVSLAICKAGAAEKGVPLYRHIADLAGNGELVLPVPAFNVINGGSHAGNRLAMQEFMVLPVGAESFRDALRVGAELYQTLRGVIKEKYGQDATNVGDEGGFAPNIQENSEALELIKTAIEKAGFTDKVVIGMDVAASEFFIEGKYDLDFKSPPNAARNISGEELASIYQGFINNYPVVSIEDPFDQDDWPAWSQFTASVGIQVVGDDLTVTNPRRIQRAVEDKACNCLLLKVNQIGSVTEAIKACKLAQENGWGVMVSHRSGETEDTFIADLVVGLCTGQIKTGAPCRSERLAKYNQLMRIEEELGDQARFAGHNFRNPSAL
;
A
#
# COMPACT_ATOMS: atom_id res chain seq x y z
N MET A 1 7.12 -45.22 -20.13
CA MET A 1 7.49 -44.84 -21.52
C MET A 1 6.61 -43.66 -21.93
N PHE A 2 7.19 -42.47 -21.83
CA PHE A 2 6.75 -41.12 -22.23
C PHE A 2 5.32 -40.87 -22.76
N ARG A 3 4.55 -40.12 -21.97
CA ARG A 3 3.76 -38.94 -22.39
C ARG A 3 3.65 -37.98 -21.19
N TYR A 4 4.77 -37.33 -20.89
CA TYR A 4 4.91 -36.25 -19.91
C TYR A 4 5.69 -35.13 -20.61
N LEU A 5 5.12 -34.58 -21.67
CA LEU A 5 5.66 -33.47 -22.45
C LEU A 5 4.44 -32.85 -23.15
N ASN A 6 3.81 -31.87 -22.50
CA ASN A 6 3.24 -30.68 -23.15
C ASN A 6 2.61 -29.62 -22.22
N ASP A 7 2.45 -29.82 -20.91
CA ASP A 7 1.72 -28.82 -20.09
C ASP A 7 2.58 -28.21 -18.96
N VAL A 8 3.73 -27.63 -19.31
CA VAL A 8 4.48 -26.73 -18.38
C VAL A 8 4.09 -25.27 -18.59
N ASP A 9 3.47 -24.95 -19.74
CA ASP A 9 3.00 -23.60 -20.05
C ASP A 9 1.61 -23.30 -19.47
N ASP A 10 0.90 -24.29 -18.91
CA ASP A 10 -0.45 -24.14 -18.34
C ASP A 10 -0.50 -24.19 -16.80
N ASP A 11 0.65 -24.11 -16.11
CA ASP A 11 0.67 -24.00 -14.65
C ASP A 11 0.26 -22.57 -14.23
N PRO A 12 -0.85 -22.37 -13.48
CA PRO A 12 -1.34 -21.06 -13.09
C PRO A 12 -0.34 -20.23 -12.26
N TYR A 13 0.69 -20.87 -11.70
CA TYR A 13 1.74 -20.21 -10.93
C TYR A 13 2.91 -19.71 -11.77
N MET A 14 2.93 -20.02 -13.08
CA MET A 14 3.98 -19.59 -14.02
C MET A 14 3.46 -18.60 -15.07
N MET A 15 2.18 -18.24 -15.00
CA MET A 15 1.53 -17.26 -15.88
C MET A 15 1.73 -15.81 -15.43
N ASP A 16 1.46 -14.89 -16.37
CA ASP A 16 1.54 -13.43 -16.23
C ASP A 16 0.97 -12.94 -14.87
N PRO A 17 1.71 -12.10 -14.12
CA PRO A 17 1.32 -11.62 -12.78
C PRO A 17 -0.08 -10.98 -12.69
N PHE A 18 -0.66 -10.48 -13.78
CA PHE A 18 -2.00 -9.88 -13.77
C PHE A 18 -3.16 -10.85 -14.02
N ALA A 19 -2.88 -12.06 -14.51
CA ALA A 19 -3.89 -13.09 -14.75
C ALA A 19 -4.22 -13.90 -13.47
N ALA A 20 -3.19 -14.23 -12.68
CA ALA A 20 -3.34 -14.97 -11.43
C ALA A 20 -4.18 -14.19 -10.39
N HIS A 21 -4.05 -12.87 -10.36
CA HIS A 21 -4.79 -12.02 -9.42
C HIS A 21 -6.29 -11.92 -9.75
N ARG A 22 -6.68 -12.07 -11.03
CA ARG A 22 -8.08 -11.99 -11.48
C ARG A 22 -8.89 -13.26 -11.17
N GLN A 23 -8.27 -14.44 -11.17
CA GLN A 23 -8.96 -15.71 -10.90
C GLN A 23 -9.24 -15.97 -9.40
N GLN A 24 -8.41 -15.45 -8.49
CA GLN A 24 -8.62 -15.65 -7.04
C GLN A 24 -9.86 -14.91 -6.49
N MET A 25 -10.36 -13.89 -7.18
CA MET A 25 -11.45 -13.02 -6.70
C MET A 25 -12.87 -13.55 -7.00
N SER A 26 -13.01 -14.73 -7.65
CA SER A 26 -14.32 -15.28 -8.07
C SER A 26 -14.89 -16.39 -7.16
N LEU A 27 -14.27 -16.71 -6.02
CA LEU A 27 -14.62 -17.89 -5.21
C LEU A 27 -15.51 -17.64 -3.97
N PHE A 28 -16.05 -16.44 -3.75
CA PHE A 28 -16.78 -16.14 -2.51
C PHE A 28 -18.25 -15.76 -2.69
N THR A 29 -19.15 -16.68 -2.24
CA THR A 29 -20.43 -16.55 -1.45
C THR A 29 -21.72 -17.22 -1.99
N PRO A 30 -22.84 -17.41 -1.21
CA PRO A 30 -23.10 -17.26 0.26
C PRO A 30 -23.97 -18.37 0.96
N PHE A 31 -24.31 -18.13 2.25
CA PHE A 31 -25.43 -18.59 3.13
C PHE A 31 -25.08 -19.62 4.22
N ALA A 32 -25.57 -19.60 5.47
CA ALA A 32 -26.21 -18.62 6.37
C ALA A 32 -26.40 -19.29 7.77
N MET A 33 -26.66 -18.45 8.79
CA MET A 33 -27.26 -18.72 10.12
C MET A 33 -26.38 -19.04 11.34
N ASP A 34 -26.76 -18.35 12.41
CA ASP A 34 -26.18 -18.12 13.75
C ASP A 34 -27.10 -18.77 14.83
N PRO A 35 -27.00 -18.49 16.15
CA PRO A 35 -26.18 -19.13 17.19
C PRO A 35 -27.01 -19.79 18.32
N PHE A 36 -26.55 -20.90 18.91
CA PHE A 36 -26.82 -21.40 20.28
C PHE A 36 -25.95 -22.68 20.42
N ALA A 37 -25.20 -23.03 21.47
CA ALA A 37 -25.25 -22.70 22.89
C ALA A 37 -23.96 -23.18 23.61
N LEU A 38 -23.64 -22.51 24.73
CA LEU A 38 -23.11 -23.05 26.00
C LEU A 38 -21.65 -23.58 26.13
N ALA A 39 -20.84 -22.77 26.80
CA ALA A 39 -19.90 -23.21 27.87
C ALA A 39 -20.72 -23.70 29.11
N PRO A 40 -20.20 -24.42 30.15
CA PRO A 40 -18.94 -24.08 30.88
C PRO A 40 -18.17 -25.23 31.60
N GLN A 41 -17.00 -24.89 32.20
CA GLN A 41 -16.41 -25.31 33.50
C GLN A 41 -14.86 -25.49 33.41
N MET A 42 -14.05 -24.55 33.92
CA MET A 42 -13.44 -24.42 35.28
C MET A 42 -12.40 -25.52 35.65
N GLN A 43 -11.07 -25.28 35.50
CA GLN A 43 -10.06 -24.80 36.50
C GLN A 43 -9.36 -25.94 37.32
N PRO A 44 -8.18 -25.76 37.99
CA PRO A 44 -7.01 -24.87 37.79
C PRO A 44 -5.58 -25.45 38.18
N HIS A 45 -4.54 -24.64 37.93
CA HIS A 45 -3.27 -24.38 38.70
C HIS A 45 -2.10 -25.39 38.89
N ARG A 46 -0.87 -25.00 38.46
CA ARG A 46 0.37 -24.65 39.25
C ARG A 46 1.63 -24.79 38.37
N ALA A 47 2.43 -23.73 38.13
CA ALA A 47 3.52 -23.13 38.93
C ALA A 47 4.93 -23.54 38.43
N ALA A 48 5.78 -22.54 38.16
CA ALA A 48 7.16 -22.62 37.65
C ALA A 48 8.22 -22.86 38.75
N PRO A 49 9.50 -23.08 38.35
CA PRO A 49 10.58 -22.26 38.91
C PRO A 49 11.68 -21.79 37.92
N ARG A 50 12.58 -20.96 38.47
CA ARG A 50 13.52 -19.98 37.89
C ARG A 50 14.93 -20.49 37.49
N ARG A 51 15.52 -19.75 36.53
CA ARG A 51 16.91 -19.19 36.37
C ARG A 51 18.16 -20.09 36.35
N GLN A 52 19.04 -19.83 35.37
CA GLN A 52 20.44 -19.37 35.58
C GLN A 52 21.08 -18.81 34.29
N ALA A 53 22.09 -17.93 34.44
CA ALA A 53 22.71 -17.11 33.41
C ALA A 53 24.26 -17.26 33.38
N GLY A 54 24.86 -17.01 32.20
CA GLY A 54 26.27 -16.66 31.96
C GLY A 54 27.01 -17.61 30.98
N PRO A 55 28.07 -17.19 30.23
CA PRO A 55 28.76 -15.89 30.18
C PRO A 55 28.96 -15.30 28.74
N LEU A 56 29.63 -14.13 28.68
CA LEU A 56 29.85 -13.21 27.55
C LEU A 56 31.25 -13.33 26.89
N THR A 57 31.29 -13.02 25.57
CA THR A 57 32.37 -12.41 24.71
C THR A 57 33.58 -13.24 24.25
N PRO A 58 34.29 -12.89 23.12
CA PRO A 58 34.34 -11.59 22.41
C PRO A 58 34.27 -11.57 20.85
N PHE A 59 34.07 -10.36 20.34
CA PHE A 59 34.11 -9.88 18.94
C PHE A 59 35.49 -10.03 18.27
N GLY A 60 35.51 -10.28 16.95
CA GLY A 60 36.70 -10.11 16.11
C GLY A 60 36.51 -10.40 14.61
N MET A 61 36.48 -9.33 13.81
CA MET A 61 36.85 -9.18 12.37
C MET A 61 36.07 -9.87 11.24
N MET A 62 35.12 -9.10 10.69
CA MET A 62 34.98 -8.64 9.28
C MET A 62 35.61 -9.47 8.13
N GLY A 63 34.72 -9.98 7.25
CA GLY A 63 35.02 -10.32 5.86
C GLY A 63 33.91 -9.77 4.95
N MET A 64 34.22 -8.69 4.23
CA MET A 64 33.36 -8.03 3.24
C MET A 64 33.13 -8.93 2.01
N GLY A 65 31.87 -9.34 1.76
CA GLY A 65 31.52 -10.07 0.54
C GLY A 65 30.09 -10.62 0.39
N GLY A 66 29.10 -10.22 1.20
CA GLY A 66 27.81 -10.93 1.30
C GLY A 66 26.52 -10.10 1.25
N GLY A 67 26.56 -8.82 0.86
CA GLY A 67 25.52 -7.83 1.18
C GLY A 67 24.07 -8.08 0.73
N PHE A 68 23.82 -8.95 -0.27
CA PHE A 68 22.45 -9.32 -0.67
C PHE A 68 21.99 -10.64 -0.05
N MET A 69 22.82 -11.68 -0.01
CA MET A 69 22.45 -12.98 0.58
C MET A 69 22.32 -12.92 2.11
N ASP A 70 23.10 -12.10 2.81
CA ASP A 70 23.02 -11.96 4.27
C ASP A 70 21.69 -11.32 4.72
N MET A 71 21.13 -10.41 3.92
CA MET A 71 19.83 -9.80 4.20
C MET A 71 18.69 -10.83 4.05
N PHE A 72 18.79 -11.73 3.08
CA PHE A 72 17.85 -12.82 2.89
C PHE A 72 18.03 -13.97 3.90
N GLY A 73 19.26 -14.21 4.36
CA GLY A 73 19.55 -15.12 5.47
C GLY A 73 18.90 -14.66 6.79
N MET A 74 18.99 -13.35 7.09
CA MET A 74 18.26 -12.73 8.19
C MET A 74 16.73 -12.85 8.03
N MET A 75 16.23 -12.77 6.80
CA MET A 75 14.79 -12.94 6.51
C MET A 75 14.34 -14.40 6.71
N GLY A 76 15.19 -15.37 6.38
CA GLY A 76 14.98 -16.79 6.66
C GLY A 76 14.91 -17.09 8.17
N GLU A 77 15.79 -16.48 8.97
CA GLU A 77 15.73 -16.59 10.44
C GLU A 77 14.51 -15.87 11.04
N MET A 78 14.13 -14.72 10.52
CA MET A 78 12.94 -13.97 10.93
C MET A 78 11.66 -14.76 10.63
N MET A 79 11.60 -15.43 9.47
CA MET A 79 10.51 -16.34 9.07
C MET A 79 10.45 -17.59 9.94
N GLY A 80 11.60 -18.21 10.23
CA GLY A 80 11.67 -19.36 11.15
C GLY A 80 11.20 -19.02 12.57
N ASN A 81 11.39 -17.78 13.00
CA ASN A 81 10.84 -17.27 14.26
C ASN A 81 9.34 -16.96 14.18
N MET A 82 8.82 -16.52 13.03
CA MET A 82 7.39 -16.32 12.79
C MET A 82 6.61 -17.65 12.76
N GLU A 83 7.20 -18.70 12.18
CA GLU A 83 6.65 -20.07 12.19
C GLU A 83 6.56 -20.68 13.59
N ARG A 84 7.52 -20.36 14.47
CA ARG A 84 7.49 -20.82 15.88
C ARG A 84 6.42 -20.12 16.73
N MET A 85 5.81 -19.05 16.22
CA MET A 85 4.83 -18.23 16.94
C MET A 85 3.36 -18.53 16.58
N THR A 86 3.06 -19.32 15.55
CA THR A 86 1.68 -19.63 15.15
C THR A 86 1.17 -20.92 15.79
N GLY A 87 0.72 -20.82 17.05
CA GLY A 87 0.12 -21.94 17.80
C GLY A 87 -1.38 -22.17 17.55
N SER A 88 -1.97 -21.64 16.48
CA SER A 88 -3.42 -21.75 16.23
C SER A 88 -3.74 -22.79 15.14
N PRO A 89 -4.57 -23.82 15.44
CA PRO A 89 -5.04 -24.74 14.42
C PRO A 89 -6.01 -24.01 13.47
N ASN A 90 -5.75 -24.04 12.16
CA ASN A 90 -6.45 -23.35 11.07
C ASN A 90 -5.95 -21.94 10.73
N CYS A 91 -4.66 -21.81 10.42
CA CYS A 91 -4.06 -20.58 9.90
C CYS A 91 -3.53 -20.80 8.47
N GLN A 92 -3.73 -19.81 7.60
CA GLN A 92 -3.05 -19.70 6.32
C GLN A 92 -2.17 -18.46 6.37
N THR A 93 -0.90 -18.61 6.07
CA THR A 93 0.06 -17.50 6.00
C THR A 93 0.64 -17.45 4.59
N PHE A 94 0.69 -16.26 4.01
CA PHE A 94 1.27 -16.01 2.70
C PHE A 94 2.28 -14.88 2.80
N SER A 95 3.43 -15.04 2.16
CA SER A 95 4.44 -14.01 2.03
C SER A 95 5.04 -14.04 0.63
N SER A 96 5.25 -12.88 0.03
CA SER A 96 5.88 -12.73 -1.26
C SER A 96 6.85 -11.54 -1.19
N SER A 97 8.06 -11.74 -1.71
CA SER A 97 9.10 -10.72 -1.77
C SER A 97 9.67 -10.69 -3.18
N THR A 98 9.68 -9.50 -3.78
CA THR A 98 10.21 -9.28 -5.14
C THR A 98 11.22 -8.15 -5.10
N VAL A 99 12.44 -8.42 -5.55
CA VAL A 99 13.50 -7.43 -5.75
C VAL A 99 13.76 -7.33 -7.25
N ILE A 100 13.74 -6.10 -7.75
CA ILE A 100 14.02 -5.80 -9.15
C ILE A 100 15.17 -4.80 -9.15
N SER A 101 16.29 -5.17 -9.78
CA SER A 101 17.44 -4.29 -9.96
C SER A 101 17.64 -3.95 -11.44
N TYR A 102 18.01 -2.69 -11.67
CA TYR A 102 18.33 -2.13 -12.97
C TYR A 102 19.78 -1.62 -12.92
N SER A 103 20.52 -1.76 -14.02
CA SER A 103 21.85 -1.19 -14.17
C SER A 103 21.77 0.00 -15.13
N SER A 104 22.39 1.12 -14.78
CA SER A 104 22.48 2.30 -15.66
C SER A 104 23.44 2.10 -16.83
N SER A 105 24.27 1.05 -16.81
CA SER A 105 25.26 0.75 -17.85
C SER A 105 24.85 -0.38 -18.80
N ASP A 106 23.79 -1.15 -18.48
CA ASP A 106 23.32 -2.27 -19.30
C ASP A 106 21.87 -2.03 -19.77
N ILE A 107 21.66 -1.98 -21.09
CA ILE A 107 20.34 -1.88 -21.76
C ILE A 107 19.57 -3.23 -21.68
N GLY A 108 19.92 -4.08 -20.72
CA GLY A 108 19.39 -5.43 -20.55
C GLY A 108 18.04 -5.47 -19.83
N ALA A 109 17.38 -6.62 -19.89
CA ALA A 109 16.16 -6.86 -19.09
C ALA A 109 16.47 -6.75 -17.59
N PRO A 110 15.52 -6.24 -16.77
CA PRO A 110 15.71 -6.12 -15.33
C PRO A 110 16.13 -7.44 -14.69
N LYS A 111 17.05 -7.36 -13.74
CA LYS A 111 17.40 -8.49 -12.88
C LYS A 111 16.34 -8.58 -11.78
N VAL A 112 15.41 -9.50 -11.97
CA VAL A 112 14.36 -9.88 -11.02
C VAL A 112 14.83 -11.06 -10.18
N TYR A 113 14.78 -10.90 -8.87
CA TYR A 113 14.78 -11.97 -7.88
C TYR A 113 13.43 -11.96 -7.15
N GLN A 114 12.69 -13.07 -7.20
CA GLN A 114 11.38 -13.19 -6.57
C GLN A 114 11.35 -14.46 -5.72
N GLN A 115 10.84 -14.34 -4.50
CA GLN A 115 10.63 -15.46 -3.60
C GLN A 115 9.22 -15.40 -3.01
N THR A 116 8.47 -16.49 -3.16
CA THR A 116 7.13 -16.63 -2.60
C THR A 116 7.13 -17.78 -1.60
N SER A 117 6.41 -17.63 -0.49
CA SER A 117 6.13 -18.72 0.42
C SER A 117 4.67 -18.70 0.88
N ALA A 118 4.03 -19.87 0.87
CA ALA A 118 2.71 -20.07 1.43
C ALA A 118 2.75 -21.22 2.42
N THR A 119 2.13 -21.06 3.58
CA THR A 119 2.01 -22.12 4.58
C THR A 119 0.55 -22.28 4.96
N ARG A 120 0.07 -23.53 4.94
CA ARG A 120 -1.27 -23.91 5.38
C ARG A 120 -1.15 -24.87 6.56
N THR A 121 -1.78 -24.53 7.69
CA THR A 121 -1.77 -25.37 8.89
C THR A 121 -3.18 -25.82 9.24
N GLY A 122 -3.36 -27.13 9.43
CA GLY A 122 -4.61 -27.77 9.86
C GLY A 122 -4.50 -28.44 11.24
N PRO A 123 -5.62 -28.96 11.76
CA PRO A 123 -5.66 -29.64 13.06
C PRO A 123 -4.79 -30.89 13.08
N GLY A 124 -4.27 -31.26 14.25
CA GLY A 124 -3.44 -32.47 14.42
C GLY A 124 -2.00 -32.33 13.92
N GLY A 125 -1.50 -31.09 13.78
CA GLY A 125 -0.12 -30.82 13.35
C GLY A 125 0.12 -31.01 11.85
N ILE A 126 -0.94 -31.09 11.05
CA ILE A 126 -0.84 -31.19 9.58
C ILE A 126 -0.48 -29.82 9.02
N ARG A 127 0.59 -29.74 8.24
CA ARG A 127 1.00 -28.50 7.58
C ARG A 127 1.44 -28.76 6.15
N GLU A 128 1.20 -27.79 5.27
CA GLU A 128 1.65 -27.74 3.88
C GLU A 128 2.45 -26.47 3.67
N THR A 129 3.63 -26.55 3.05
CA THR A 129 4.49 -25.41 2.75
C THR A 129 4.79 -25.38 1.27
N HIS A 130 4.57 -24.24 0.61
CA HIS A 130 4.95 -24.00 -0.78
C HIS A 130 5.98 -22.88 -0.79
N GLN A 131 7.09 -23.08 -1.48
CA GLN A 131 8.12 -22.06 -1.66
C GLN A 131 8.54 -22.01 -3.12
N SER A 132 8.50 -20.84 -3.73
CA SER A 132 9.03 -20.64 -5.08
C SER A 132 10.10 -19.56 -5.08
N VAL A 133 11.14 -19.76 -5.89
CA VAL A 133 12.22 -18.80 -6.11
C VAL A 133 12.43 -18.66 -7.60
N ARG A 134 12.56 -17.42 -8.05
CA ARG A 134 12.90 -17.06 -9.42
C ARG A 134 14.04 -16.07 -9.40
N ASP A 135 15.13 -16.40 -10.06
CA ASP A 135 16.28 -15.54 -10.26
C ASP A 135 16.60 -15.43 -11.75
N SER A 136 16.30 -14.26 -12.31
CA SER A 136 16.58 -13.96 -13.72
C SER A 136 18.07 -13.81 -14.04
N GLU A 137 18.92 -13.53 -13.04
CA GLU A 137 20.37 -13.38 -13.21
C GLU A 137 21.07 -14.74 -13.34
N SER A 138 20.74 -15.71 -12.50
CA SER A 138 21.25 -17.08 -12.66
C SER A 138 20.44 -17.91 -13.66
N GLY A 139 19.21 -17.49 -13.97
CA GLY A 139 18.23 -18.27 -14.74
C GLY A 139 17.51 -19.34 -13.91
N LEU A 140 17.71 -19.38 -12.60
CA LEU A 140 17.16 -20.39 -11.70
C LEU A 140 15.67 -20.15 -11.43
N GLU A 141 14.87 -21.18 -11.63
CA GLU A 141 13.49 -21.27 -11.15
C GLU A 141 13.39 -22.52 -10.26
N ARG A 142 12.96 -22.35 -9.02
CA ARG A 142 12.86 -23.41 -8.01
C ARG A 142 11.49 -23.39 -7.36
N LEU A 143 10.93 -24.57 -7.13
CA LEU A 143 9.68 -24.80 -6.40
C LEU A 143 9.91 -25.92 -5.39
N ALA A 144 9.60 -25.67 -4.12
CA ALA A 144 9.61 -26.66 -3.06
C ALA A 144 8.21 -26.78 -2.43
N ILE A 145 7.73 -28.00 -2.30
CA ILE A 145 6.46 -28.34 -1.65
C ILE A 145 6.77 -29.28 -0.49
N GLY A 146 6.37 -28.91 0.72
CA GLY A 146 6.58 -29.68 1.94
C GLY A 146 5.27 -30.12 2.57
N HIS A 147 5.14 -31.42 2.83
CA HIS A 147 4.06 -32.03 3.60
C HIS A 147 4.57 -32.34 5.01
N HIS A 148 3.83 -31.91 6.04
CA HIS A 148 4.24 -32.03 7.45
C HIS A 148 3.12 -32.68 8.27
N ILE A 149 3.48 -33.61 9.17
CA ILE A 149 2.61 -34.13 10.25
C ILE A 149 3.40 -34.09 11.56
N GLY A 150 3.09 -33.12 12.42
CA GLY A 150 3.82 -32.91 13.66
C GLY A 150 5.29 -32.61 13.39
N ALA A 151 6.19 -33.47 13.86
CA ALA A 151 7.64 -33.32 13.67
C ALA A 151 8.19 -34.02 12.39
N ARG A 152 7.34 -34.76 11.65
CA ARG A 152 7.74 -35.47 10.43
C ARG A 152 7.41 -34.62 9.20
N ALA A 153 8.29 -34.62 8.20
CA ALA A 153 8.02 -33.95 6.93
C ALA A 153 8.64 -34.66 5.72
N HIS A 154 7.99 -34.51 4.58
CA HIS A 154 8.51 -34.86 3.26
C HIS A 154 8.47 -33.61 2.38
N ILE A 155 9.62 -33.17 1.87
CA ILE A 155 9.78 -31.97 1.04
C ILE A 155 10.27 -32.37 -0.34
N MET A 156 9.51 -32.02 -1.36
CA MET A 156 9.84 -32.22 -2.76
C MET A 156 10.25 -30.88 -3.37
N GLU A 157 11.48 -30.78 -3.84
CA GLU A 157 12.02 -29.62 -4.53
C GLU A 157 12.29 -29.94 -6.01
N ARG A 158 11.88 -29.04 -6.88
CA ARG A 158 12.21 -29.05 -8.30
C ARG A 158 12.87 -27.74 -8.66
N SER A 159 13.98 -27.81 -9.38
CA SER A 159 14.62 -26.63 -9.93
C SER A 159 14.92 -26.80 -11.42
N ARG A 160 14.92 -25.68 -12.13
CA ARG A 160 15.30 -25.58 -13.52
C ARG A 160 16.13 -24.34 -13.73
N ASN A 161 17.21 -24.47 -14.48
CA ASN A 161 17.94 -23.31 -14.97
C ASN A 161 17.50 -23.01 -16.42
N ARG A 162 16.92 -21.84 -16.67
CA ARG A 162 16.47 -21.41 -18.01
C ARG A 162 17.62 -21.11 -18.98
N ARG A 163 18.83 -20.84 -18.48
CA ARG A 163 20.01 -20.52 -19.29
C ARG A 163 20.75 -21.78 -19.73
N THR A 164 20.94 -22.74 -18.84
CA THR A 164 21.64 -24.00 -19.15
C THR A 164 20.69 -25.10 -19.62
N GLY A 165 19.41 -25.01 -19.26
CA GLY A 165 18.41 -26.05 -19.53
C GLY A 165 18.36 -27.16 -18.48
N ASP A 166 19.28 -27.13 -17.50
CA ASP A 166 19.40 -28.14 -16.46
C ASP A 166 18.13 -28.22 -15.60
N ARG A 167 17.80 -29.43 -15.16
CA ARG A 167 16.67 -29.73 -14.28
C ARG A 167 17.13 -30.65 -13.17
N GLU A 168 16.77 -30.32 -11.94
CA GLU A 168 17.05 -31.13 -10.77
C GLU A 168 15.76 -31.35 -9.98
N GLU A 169 15.61 -32.55 -9.44
CA GLU A 169 14.54 -32.91 -8.52
C GLU A 169 15.19 -33.52 -7.27
N ARG A 170 14.82 -33.01 -6.10
CA ARG A 170 15.36 -33.42 -4.82
C ARG A 170 14.22 -33.70 -3.86
N GLN A 171 14.36 -34.75 -3.07
CA GLN A 171 13.43 -35.08 -1.99
C GLN A 171 14.20 -35.07 -0.68
N ASP A 172 13.67 -34.38 0.32
CA ASP A 172 14.21 -34.31 1.67
C ASP A 172 13.19 -34.86 2.66
N TYR A 173 13.65 -35.71 3.58
CA TYR A 173 12.83 -36.34 4.61
C TYR A 173 13.29 -35.88 5.99
N ILE A 174 12.36 -35.35 6.79
CA ILE A 174 12.64 -34.86 8.15
C ILE A 174 11.97 -35.82 9.14
N ASN A 175 12.77 -36.43 10.02
CA ASN A 175 12.32 -37.43 11.01
C ASN A 175 11.49 -38.57 10.38
N LEU A 176 11.82 -38.94 9.15
CA LEU A 176 11.15 -39.95 8.35
C LEU A 176 12.20 -40.65 7.49
N ASP A 177 12.12 -41.97 7.37
CA ASP A 177 12.99 -42.71 6.44
C ASP A 177 12.41 -42.67 5.02
N GLU A 178 13.28 -42.69 4.00
CA GLU A 178 12.86 -42.66 2.58
C GLU A 178 11.86 -43.79 2.24
N THR A 179 12.03 -44.96 2.86
CA THR A 179 11.11 -46.11 2.67
C THR A 179 9.71 -45.88 3.26
N GLU A 180 9.56 -44.92 4.16
CA GLU A 180 8.31 -44.56 4.82
C GLU A 180 7.58 -43.39 4.12
N ALA A 181 8.24 -42.73 3.16
CA ALA A 181 7.73 -41.57 2.44
C ALA A 181 6.34 -41.80 1.81
N ALA A 182 6.16 -42.92 1.12
CA ALA A 182 4.89 -43.24 0.47
C ALA A 182 3.73 -43.41 1.47
N ALA A 183 4.00 -44.07 2.61
CA ALA A 183 3.02 -44.26 3.67
C ALA A 183 2.73 -42.94 4.40
N PHE A 184 3.75 -42.12 4.62
CA PHE A 184 3.62 -40.77 5.19
C PHE A 184 2.77 -39.85 4.29
N ASP A 185 3.01 -39.83 2.97
CA ASP A 185 2.23 -39.00 2.06
C ASP A 185 0.77 -39.45 1.98
N GLU A 186 0.50 -40.75 2.07
CA GLU A 186 -0.87 -41.28 2.16
C GLU A 186 -1.54 -40.91 3.50
N GLU A 187 -0.80 -40.98 4.61
CA GLU A 187 -1.24 -40.52 5.93
C GLU A 187 -1.57 -39.02 5.91
N TRP A 188 -0.67 -38.21 5.34
CA TRP A 188 -0.83 -36.77 5.20
C TRP A 188 -2.04 -36.44 4.31
N ARG A 189 -2.18 -37.09 3.16
CA ARG A 189 -3.36 -36.92 2.27
C ARG A 189 -4.65 -37.30 2.96
N ARG A 190 -4.68 -38.37 3.75
CA ARG A 190 -5.85 -38.79 4.52
C ARG A 190 -6.19 -37.80 5.63
N GLY A 191 -5.19 -37.22 6.27
CA GLY A 191 -5.35 -36.17 7.28
C GLY A 191 -5.83 -34.84 6.68
N ALA A 192 -5.19 -34.39 5.60
CA ALA A 192 -5.55 -33.18 4.84
C ALA A 192 -6.94 -33.31 4.19
N GLY A 193 -7.29 -34.49 3.69
CA GLY A 193 -8.59 -34.81 3.10
C GLY A 193 -9.78 -34.77 4.07
N ARG A 194 -9.53 -34.90 5.38
CA ARG A 194 -10.55 -34.65 6.42
C ARG A 194 -10.80 -33.15 6.67
N TYR A 195 -9.94 -32.29 6.13
CA TYR A 195 -9.99 -30.83 6.23
C TYR A 195 -10.16 -30.21 4.82
N VAL A 196 -11.18 -30.68 4.10
CA VAL A 196 -11.65 -30.09 2.85
C VAL A 196 -12.85 -29.19 3.16
N PRO A 197 -12.79 -27.87 2.93
CA PRO A 197 -13.97 -27.01 3.02
C PRO A 197 -15.03 -27.49 2.02
N PRO A 198 -16.35 -27.37 2.30
CA PRO A 198 -17.38 -27.76 1.36
C PRO A 198 -17.25 -26.89 0.09
N GLY A 199 -16.84 -27.49 -1.04
CA GLY A 199 -16.66 -26.79 -2.31
C GLY A 199 -15.57 -27.36 -3.23
N ALA A 200 -14.65 -28.18 -2.73
CA ALA A 200 -13.70 -28.86 -3.61
C ALA A 200 -14.34 -30.10 -4.23
N ARG A 201 -14.55 -30.10 -5.56
CA ARG A 201 -14.79 -31.35 -6.30
C ARG A 201 -13.62 -32.30 -6.03
N ALA A 202 -13.92 -33.51 -5.58
CA ALA A 202 -12.95 -34.59 -5.55
C ALA A 202 -12.47 -34.87 -6.98
N LEU A 203 -11.17 -34.76 -7.22
CA LEU A 203 -10.52 -35.36 -8.38
C LEU A 203 -10.54 -36.88 -8.16
N ASP A 204 -11.56 -37.53 -8.72
CA ASP A 204 -11.68 -38.99 -8.73
C ASP A 204 -10.68 -39.57 -9.74
N TYR A 205 -9.58 -40.13 -9.23
CA TYR A 205 -8.60 -40.83 -10.06
C TYR A 205 -9.13 -42.23 -10.39
N GLY A 206 -9.85 -42.32 -11.51
CA GLY A 206 -9.89 -43.50 -12.37
C GLY A 206 -10.67 -44.71 -11.86
N ARG A 207 -11.88 -44.90 -12.39
CA ARG A 207 -12.42 -46.24 -12.62
C ARG A 207 -13.03 -46.33 -14.02
N ASP A 208 -12.38 -47.14 -14.85
CA ASP A 208 -12.83 -47.54 -16.18
C ASP A 208 -14.31 -47.95 -16.20
N ARG A 209 -15.10 -47.29 -17.04
CA ARG A 209 -16.27 -47.92 -17.69
C ARG A 209 -16.28 -47.56 -19.17
N ARG A 210 -15.88 -48.56 -19.97
CA ARG A 210 -16.19 -48.67 -21.40
C ARG A 210 -17.70 -48.62 -21.61
N ALA A 211 -18.17 -47.83 -22.59
CA ALA A 211 -19.08 -48.24 -23.66
C ALA A 211 -19.75 -47.03 -24.34
N GLY A 212 -19.71 -47.00 -25.67
CA GLY A 212 -20.84 -46.55 -26.49
C GLY A 212 -20.81 -45.13 -27.05
N GLY A 213 -20.36 -45.00 -28.30
CA GLY A 213 -21.24 -44.57 -29.40
C GLY A 213 -21.45 -43.07 -29.69
N GLN A 214 -21.09 -42.70 -30.93
CA GLN A 214 -21.65 -41.66 -31.80
C GLN A 214 -21.39 -40.18 -31.40
N GLN A 215 -20.44 -39.49 -32.03
CA GLN A 215 -20.48 -38.93 -33.40
C GLN A 215 -21.61 -37.90 -33.60
N LEU A 216 -21.23 -36.63 -33.75
CA LEU A 216 -21.58 -35.81 -34.92
C LEU A 216 -20.69 -34.57 -34.96
N ALA A 217 -19.83 -34.56 -35.97
CA ALA A 217 -18.93 -33.49 -36.36
C ALA A 217 -19.62 -32.50 -37.31
N LEU A 218 -18.84 -31.45 -37.68
CA LEU A 218 -18.75 -30.74 -38.98
C LEU A 218 -18.96 -29.22 -38.83
N THR A 219 -18.19 -28.30 -39.41
CA THR A 219 -16.88 -28.24 -40.10
C THR A 219 -16.64 -26.77 -40.46
N ALA A 220 -15.39 -26.34 -40.60
CA ALA A 220 -15.03 -25.30 -41.57
C ALA A 220 -13.95 -25.86 -42.52
N PRO A 221 -14.03 -25.60 -43.84
CA PRO A 221 -13.33 -26.38 -44.86
C PRO A 221 -11.87 -25.93 -45.14
N PRO A 222 -11.07 -26.78 -45.80
CA PRO A 222 -9.66 -26.53 -46.12
C PRO A 222 -9.39 -26.24 -47.62
N SER A 223 -8.31 -25.52 -47.91
CA SER A 223 -7.48 -25.69 -49.12
C SER A 223 -6.10 -25.07 -48.84
N SER A 224 -5.04 -25.86 -48.58
CA SER A 224 -4.16 -26.57 -49.53
C SER A 224 -3.59 -25.61 -50.61
N THR A 225 -2.30 -25.29 -50.64
CA THR A 225 -1.21 -26.18 -51.05
C THR A 225 0.14 -25.45 -50.95
N THR A 226 1.19 -26.15 -50.48
CA THR A 226 2.61 -25.88 -50.79
C THR A 226 3.03 -26.92 -51.85
N PRO A 227 3.93 -26.63 -52.82
CA PRO A 227 5.38 -26.82 -52.61
C PRO A 227 6.27 -25.95 -53.58
N PRO A 228 7.55 -26.28 -53.86
CA PRO A 228 8.74 -25.87 -53.12
C PRO A 228 9.72 -25.01 -53.96
N GLY A 229 10.68 -24.31 -53.34
CA GLY A 229 11.80 -23.75 -54.11
C GLY A 229 12.66 -22.72 -53.39
N HIS A 230 13.94 -23.05 -53.28
CA HIS A 230 15.07 -22.26 -52.78
C HIS A 230 15.04 -20.74 -53.03
N GLY A 231 15.23 -19.97 -51.96
CA GLY A 231 15.66 -18.59 -51.99
C GLY A 231 16.26 -18.23 -50.64
N HIS A 232 17.59 -18.18 -50.58
CA HIS A 232 18.34 -17.80 -49.38
C HIS A 232 18.21 -16.27 -49.20
N GLU A 233 17.13 -15.80 -48.58
CA GLU A 233 17.04 -14.41 -48.14
C GLU A 233 17.58 -14.28 -46.71
N SER A 234 18.63 -13.47 -46.60
CA SER A 234 19.21 -13.09 -45.31
C SER A 234 18.17 -12.35 -44.47
N PRO A 235 18.03 -12.62 -43.16
CA PRO A 235 17.09 -11.91 -42.31
C PRO A 235 17.61 -10.49 -42.04
N ARG A 236 17.32 -9.55 -42.95
CA ARG A 236 17.45 -8.11 -42.67
C ARG A 236 16.21 -7.66 -41.90
N HIS A 237 16.45 -7.19 -40.68
CA HIS A 237 15.60 -6.34 -39.85
C HIS A 237 14.08 -6.59 -39.94
N ARG A 238 13.57 -7.48 -39.08
CA ARG A 238 12.25 -7.25 -38.51
C ARG A 238 12.26 -5.86 -37.86
N GLN A 239 11.42 -4.95 -38.35
CA GLN A 239 11.05 -3.77 -37.59
C GLN A 239 10.55 -4.24 -36.20
N PRO A 240 11.00 -3.63 -35.10
CA PRO A 240 10.47 -3.99 -33.79
C PRO A 240 8.98 -3.71 -33.80
N GLN A 241 8.17 -4.76 -33.73
CA GLN A 241 6.76 -4.64 -33.40
C GLN A 241 6.72 -3.97 -32.02
N THR A 242 6.39 -2.69 -31.98
CA THR A 242 6.17 -1.95 -30.73
C THR A 242 5.06 -2.67 -29.99
N ARG A 243 5.39 -3.31 -28.87
CA ARG A 243 4.35 -3.78 -27.95
C ARG A 243 3.50 -2.56 -27.58
N PRO A 244 2.16 -2.70 -27.50
CA PRO A 244 1.33 -1.60 -27.03
C PRO A 244 1.85 -1.15 -25.67
N ARG A 245 2.09 0.14 -25.51
CA ARG A 245 2.39 0.73 -24.21
C ARG A 245 1.08 0.81 -23.44
N TYR A 246 1.07 0.30 -22.22
CA TYR A 246 -0.06 0.41 -21.31
C TYR A 246 0.36 1.31 -20.14
N ASP A 247 -0.28 2.45 -20.00
CA ASP A 247 -0.20 3.26 -18.78
C ASP A 247 -1.37 2.87 -17.88
N TRP A 248 -1.12 2.74 -16.57
CA TRP A 248 -2.10 2.31 -15.60
C TRP A 248 -2.10 3.24 -14.39
N ALA A 249 -3.25 3.35 -13.74
CA ALA A 249 -3.39 4.05 -12.48
C ALA A 249 -4.29 3.26 -11.53
N ALA A 250 -4.07 3.44 -10.23
CA ALA A 250 -4.94 2.92 -9.18
C ALA A 250 -5.48 4.07 -8.33
N VAL A 251 -6.68 3.88 -7.77
CA VAL A 251 -7.37 4.89 -6.96
C VAL A 251 -7.28 4.52 -5.47
N PRO A 252 -6.80 5.43 -4.60
CA PRO A 252 -6.76 5.19 -3.16
C PRO A 252 -8.15 5.30 -2.52
N SER A 253 -8.29 4.86 -1.27
CA SER A 253 -9.53 4.92 -0.49
C SER A 253 -9.25 5.37 0.95
N GLY A 254 -10.16 6.17 1.53
CA GLY A 254 -10.04 6.68 2.91
C GLY A 254 -10.72 5.79 3.96
N ALA A 255 -10.32 5.95 5.22
CA ALA A 255 -10.98 5.35 6.39
C ALA A 255 -11.86 6.38 7.11
N SER A 256 -11.27 7.52 7.50
CA SER A 256 -11.97 8.77 7.83
C SER A 256 -12.25 9.52 6.53
N THR A 257 -13.52 9.74 6.24
CA THR A 257 -13.99 10.41 5.02
C THR A 257 -14.90 11.55 5.41
N GLY A 258 -14.50 12.79 5.10
CA GLY A 258 -15.35 13.96 5.26
C GLY A 258 -16.68 13.78 4.52
N ILE A 259 -17.76 14.31 5.08
CA ILE A 259 -19.12 14.09 4.55
C ILE A 259 -19.37 14.78 3.20
N TYR A 260 -18.46 15.69 2.83
CA TYR A 260 -18.52 16.48 1.60
C TYR A 260 -17.62 15.95 0.48
N GLU A 261 -16.92 14.84 0.67
CA GLU A 261 -16.10 14.21 -0.38
C GLU A 261 -16.94 13.79 -1.59
N ALA A 262 -16.32 13.77 -2.78
CA ALA A 262 -16.88 13.12 -3.94
C ALA A 262 -17.10 11.62 -3.65
N LEU A 263 -18.18 11.05 -4.19
CA LEU A 263 -18.65 9.73 -3.80
C LEU A 263 -17.74 8.62 -4.33
N GLU A 264 -17.15 7.84 -3.43
CA GLU A 264 -16.53 6.56 -3.79
C GLU A 264 -17.61 5.49 -3.99
N LEU A 265 -17.84 5.04 -5.23
CA LEU A 265 -18.91 4.09 -5.55
C LEU A 265 -18.50 2.66 -5.15
N ARG A 266 -19.24 2.09 -4.20
CA ARG A 266 -19.14 0.69 -3.74
C ARG A 266 -20.36 -0.13 -4.17
N ASP A 267 -20.17 -1.43 -4.32
CA ASP A 267 -21.21 -2.35 -4.78
C ASP A 267 -22.37 -2.46 -3.78
N GLY A 268 -22.09 -2.42 -2.48
CA GLY A 268 -23.07 -2.58 -1.40
C GLY A 268 -23.53 -4.03 -1.17
N ASP A 269 -23.01 -4.98 -1.95
CA ASP A 269 -23.30 -6.40 -1.79
C ASP A 269 -22.58 -6.99 -0.58
N LYS A 270 -23.30 -7.15 0.54
CA LYS A 270 -22.75 -7.69 1.79
C LYS A 270 -22.14 -9.08 1.65
N THR A 271 -22.52 -9.84 0.63
CA THR A 271 -21.95 -11.16 0.38
C THR A 271 -20.54 -11.06 -0.23
N ARG A 272 -20.22 -10.01 -0.97
CA ARG A 272 -18.93 -9.84 -1.64
C ARG A 272 -18.08 -8.72 -1.02
N TYR A 273 -16.85 -9.02 -0.58
CA TYR A 273 -15.97 -8.07 0.13
C TYR A 273 -16.66 -7.29 1.27
N LYS A 274 -17.63 -7.92 1.95
CA LYS A 274 -18.42 -7.26 3.01
C LYS A 274 -19.11 -5.97 2.53
N GLY A 275 -19.56 -5.90 1.27
CA GLY A 275 -20.17 -4.71 0.68
C GLY A 275 -19.20 -3.75 -0.01
N LYS A 276 -17.89 -3.96 0.11
CA LYS A 276 -16.84 -3.05 -0.38
C LYS A 276 -16.34 -3.36 -1.80
N GLY A 277 -17.04 -4.18 -2.56
CA GLY A 277 -16.71 -4.38 -3.98
C GLY A 277 -16.83 -3.08 -4.79
N VAL A 278 -16.20 -3.05 -5.97
CA VAL A 278 -16.19 -1.88 -6.89
C VAL A 278 -16.55 -2.27 -8.33
N THR A 279 -17.27 -3.38 -8.54
CA THR A 279 -17.60 -3.84 -9.90
C THR A 279 -18.51 -2.86 -10.63
N LYS A 280 -19.36 -2.11 -9.92
CA LYS A 280 -20.16 -1.03 -10.52
C LYS A 280 -19.30 0.09 -11.11
N ALA A 281 -18.35 0.61 -10.33
CA ALA A 281 -17.41 1.64 -10.79
C ALA A 281 -16.58 1.16 -11.99
N VAL A 282 -16.08 -0.08 -11.92
CA VAL A 282 -15.36 -0.71 -13.05
C VAL A 282 -16.25 -0.88 -14.29
N GLY A 283 -17.53 -1.25 -14.10
CA GLY A 283 -18.51 -1.30 -15.18
C GLY A 283 -18.72 0.06 -15.85
N HIS A 284 -18.83 1.14 -15.08
CA HIS A 284 -18.92 2.49 -15.64
C HIS A 284 -17.69 2.88 -16.48
N ILE A 285 -16.48 2.46 -16.08
CA ILE A 285 -15.27 2.66 -16.89
C ILE A 285 -15.37 1.88 -18.21
N ASN A 286 -15.62 0.57 -18.14
CA ASN A 286 -15.53 -0.31 -19.31
C ASN A 286 -16.68 -0.11 -20.31
N ASP A 287 -17.89 0.11 -19.80
CA ASP A 287 -19.11 0.07 -20.59
C ASP A 287 -19.63 1.47 -20.95
N THR A 288 -19.08 2.55 -20.36
CA THR A 288 -19.56 3.92 -20.57
C THR A 288 -18.44 4.92 -20.82
N LEU A 289 -17.55 5.16 -19.85
CA LEU A 289 -16.51 6.19 -19.97
C LEU A 289 -15.49 5.85 -21.06
N GLY A 290 -14.95 4.63 -21.05
CA GLY A 290 -13.94 4.16 -22.00
C GLY A 290 -14.39 4.29 -23.45
N PRO A 291 -15.53 3.69 -23.86
CA PRO A 291 -16.06 3.82 -25.21
C PRO A 291 -16.29 5.29 -25.63
N ALA A 292 -16.87 6.11 -24.74
CA ALA A 292 -17.15 7.51 -25.05
C ALA A 292 -15.87 8.33 -25.30
N LEU A 293 -14.84 8.15 -24.46
CA LEU A 293 -13.57 8.86 -24.61
C LEU A 293 -12.82 8.45 -25.87
N VAL A 294 -12.86 7.15 -26.22
CA VAL A 294 -12.27 6.64 -27.47
C VAL A 294 -13.01 7.19 -28.69
N GLU A 295 -14.34 7.21 -28.66
CA GLU A 295 -15.17 7.75 -29.75
C GLU A 295 -14.96 9.26 -29.94
N ALA A 296 -14.81 10.01 -28.84
CA ALA A 296 -14.55 11.44 -28.89
C ALA A 296 -13.22 11.80 -29.58
N GLY A 297 -12.25 10.88 -29.62
CA GLY A 297 -10.97 11.07 -30.30
C GLY A 297 -10.16 12.27 -29.80
N VAL A 298 -10.37 12.67 -28.54
CA VAL A 298 -9.68 13.80 -27.91
C VAL A 298 -8.26 13.39 -27.56
N ASN A 299 -7.31 14.28 -27.81
CA ASN A 299 -5.90 14.02 -27.53
C ASN A 299 -5.68 13.90 -26.00
N VAL A 300 -4.91 12.90 -25.55
CA VAL A 300 -4.56 12.68 -24.13
C VAL A 300 -3.83 13.86 -23.48
N LEU A 301 -3.24 14.76 -24.29
CA LEU A 301 -2.64 16.01 -23.82
C LEU A 301 -3.68 17.05 -23.37
N GLU A 302 -4.94 16.92 -23.79
CA GLU A 302 -6.05 17.80 -23.40
C GLU A 302 -6.71 17.31 -22.09
N GLN A 303 -5.92 17.17 -21.01
CA GLN A 303 -6.38 16.67 -19.70
C GLN A 303 -7.67 17.34 -19.22
N GLU A 304 -7.72 18.68 -19.27
CA GLU A 304 -8.90 19.44 -18.83
C GLU A 304 -10.16 19.09 -19.63
N LYS A 305 -10.03 18.91 -20.94
CA LYS A 305 -11.16 18.57 -21.81
C LYS A 305 -11.68 17.16 -21.55
N LEU A 306 -10.78 16.20 -21.35
CA LEU A 306 -11.14 14.82 -21.03
C LEU A 306 -11.77 14.72 -19.63
N ASP A 307 -11.22 15.41 -18.64
CA ASP A 307 -11.80 15.47 -17.29
C ASP A 307 -13.19 16.13 -17.31
N ASN A 308 -13.34 17.28 -17.97
CA ASN A 308 -14.63 17.96 -18.09
C ASN A 308 -15.67 17.09 -18.81
N MET A 309 -15.28 16.36 -19.86
CA MET A 309 -16.18 15.42 -20.54
C MET A 309 -16.68 14.33 -19.58
N MET A 310 -15.80 13.73 -18.76
CA MET A 310 -16.23 12.72 -17.77
C MET A 310 -17.13 13.31 -16.68
N ILE A 311 -16.82 14.53 -16.22
CA ILE A 311 -17.62 15.25 -15.21
C ILE A 311 -19.01 15.59 -15.76
N GLU A 312 -19.11 16.08 -16.99
CA GLU A 312 -20.37 16.38 -17.66
C GLU A 312 -21.20 15.12 -17.92
N MET A 313 -20.56 14.01 -18.31
CA MET A 313 -21.23 12.73 -18.49
C MET A 313 -21.79 12.15 -17.18
N ASP A 314 -21.08 12.36 -16.07
CA ASP A 314 -21.58 12.02 -14.73
C ASP A 314 -22.78 12.92 -14.39
N GLY A 315 -22.61 14.23 -14.53
CA GLY A 315 -23.68 15.22 -14.39
C GLY A 315 -24.17 15.44 -12.96
N THR A 316 -23.44 14.98 -11.94
CA THR A 316 -23.77 15.18 -10.52
C THR A 316 -22.68 15.99 -9.81
N ASP A 317 -23.07 16.76 -8.79
CA ASP A 317 -22.16 17.62 -8.03
C ASP A 317 -21.04 16.85 -7.31
N ASN A 318 -21.30 15.60 -6.91
CA ASN A 318 -20.39 14.76 -6.12
C ASN A 318 -19.95 13.49 -6.86
N LYS A 319 -20.07 13.44 -8.20
CA LYS A 319 -19.66 12.29 -9.01
C LYS A 319 -20.36 10.98 -8.64
N SER A 320 -21.61 11.05 -8.16
CA SER A 320 -22.35 9.91 -7.61
C SER A 320 -22.94 8.98 -8.65
N LYS A 321 -23.03 9.39 -9.93
CA LYS A 321 -23.56 8.52 -10.99
C LYS A 321 -22.55 7.44 -11.38
N PHE A 322 -21.30 7.80 -11.59
CA PHE A 322 -20.23 6.84 -11.96
C PHE A 322 -19.33 6.46 -10.78
N GLY A 323 -19.28 7.30 -9.75
CA GLY A 323 -18.30 7.23 -8.69
C GLY A 323 -17.05 8.04 -9.03
N ALA A 324 -16.58 8.83 -8.07
CA ALA A 324 -15.32 9.55 -8.14
C ALA A 324 -14.13 8.60 -8.39
N ASN A 325 -14.21 7.37 -7.88
CA ASN A 325 -13.22 6.32 -8.12
C ASN A 325 -13.19 5.83 -9.58
N ALA A 326 -14.31 5.88 -10.31
CA ALA A 326 -14.31 5.56 -11.74
C ALA A 326 -13.65 6.68 -12.55
N ILE A 327 -14.08 7.93 -12.32
CA ILE A 327 -13.58 9.11 -13.04
C ILE A 327 -12.10 9.34 -12.76
N LEU A 328 -11.68 9.28 -11.50
CA LEU A 328 -10.30 9.52 -11.12
C LEU A 328 -9.36 8.48 -11.74
N GLY A 329 -9.73 7.19 -11.75
CA GLY A 329 -8.88 6.15 -12.31
C GLY A 329 -8.54 6.40 -13.78
N VAL A 330 -9.53 6.86 -14.56
CA VAL A 330 -9.36 7.26 -15.95
C VAL A 330 -8.56 8.56 -16.07
N SER A 331 -8.87 9.56 -15.25
CA SER A 331 -8.19 10.86 -15.20
C SER A 331 -6.68 10.73 -14.97
N LEU A 332 -6.27 9.90 -14.00
CA LEU A 332 -4.87 9.63 -13.69
C LEU A 332 -4.16 8.88 -14.83
N ALA A 333 -4.83 7.89 -15.43
CA ALA A 333 -4.28 7.12 -16.54
C ALA A 333 -4.06 8.01 -17.78
N ILE A 334 -4.99 8.92 -18.07
CA ILE A 334 -4.84 9.94 -19.12
C ILE A 334 -3.64 10.82 -18.85
N CYS A 335 -3.45 11.30 -17.61
CA CYS A 335 -2.31 12.15 -17.27
C CYS A 335 -0.97 11.44 -17.49
N LYS A 336 -0.88 10.14 -17.13
CA LYS A 336 0.29 9.29 -17.41
C LYS A 336 0.52 9.10 -18.91
N ALA A 337 -0.54 8.84 -19.68
CA ALA A 337 -0.48 8.74 -21.13
C ALA A 337 -0.13 10.09 -21.79
N GLY A 338 -0.53 11.22 -21.21
CA GLY A 338 -0.16 12.55 -21.67
C GLY A 338 1.33 12.84 -21.50
N ALA A 339 1.91 12.44 -20.36
CA ALA A 339 3.35 12.50 -20.15
C ALA A 339 4.12 11.61 -21.14
N ALA A 340 3.60 10.39 -21.36
CA ALA A 340 4.12 9.44 -22.33
C ALA A 340 4.18 10.01 -23.75
N GLU A 341 3.07 10.57 -24.22
CA GLU A 341 2.91 11.16 -25.55
C GLU A 341 3.85 12.36 -25.76
N LYS A 342 4.04 13.19 -24.73
CA LYS A 342 5.01 14.29 -24.74
C LYS A 342 6.47 13.84 -24.67
N GLY A 343 6.74 12.58 -24.30
CA GLY A 343 8.11 12.09 -24.06
C GLY A 343 8.79 12.74 -22.85
N VAL A 344 8.02 13.13 -21.83
CA VAL A 344 8.54 13.77 -20.60
C VAL A 344 8.16 12.96 -19.35
N PRO A 345 8.90 13.11 -18.24
CA PRO A 345 8.50 12.54 -16.95
C PRO A 345 7.13 13.09 -16.49
N LEU A 346 6.41 12.31 -15.68
CA LEU A 346 5.06 12.65 -15.24
C LEU A 346 5.03 13.96 -14.44
N TYR A 347 5.95 14.19 -13.50
CA TYR A 347 6.03 15.45 -12.75
C TYR A 347 6.18 16.67 -13.65
N ARG A 348 6.90 16.55 -14.78
CA ARG A 348 7.08 17.65 -15.75
C ARG A 348 5.81 17.90 -16.53
N HIS A 349 5.10 16.84 -16.93
CA HIS A 349 3.79 16.96 -17.55
C HIS A 349 2.78 17.64 -16.62
N ILE A 350 2.73 17.25 -15.34
CA ILE A 350 1.87 17.88 -14.33
C ILE A 350 2.24 19.35 -14.13
N ALA A 351 3.54 19.67 -14.08
CA ALA A 351 4.00 21.06 -13.99
C ALA A 351 3.51 21.90 -15.17
N ASP A 352 3.55 21.37 -16.39
CA ASP A 352 3.02 22.07 -17.57
C ASP A 352 1.51 22.31 -17.45
N LEU A 353 0.74 21.32 -16.96
CA LEU A 353 -0.70 21.45 -16.74
C LEU A 353 -1.02 22.51 -15.67
N ALA A 354 -0.19 22.61 -14.63
CA ALA A 354 -0.35 23.59 -13.55
C ALA A 354 0.16 24.99 -13.93
N GLY A 355 1.05 25.09 -14.93
CA GLY A 355 1.72 26.33 -15.31
C GLY A 355 2.99 26.62 -14.50
N ASN A 356 3.62 25.60 -13.92
CA ASN A 356 4.80 25.72 -13.08
C ASN A 356 6.10 25.55 -13.88
N GLY A 357 7.04 26.48 -13.72
CA GLY A 357 8.34 26.45 -14.37
C GLY A 357 9.38 25.68 -13.56
N GLU A 358 9.81 26.28 -12.46
CA GLU A 358 10.84 25.76 -11.56
C GLU A 358 10.25 24.79 -10.54
N LEU A 359 10.84 23.61 -10.43
CA LEU A 359 10.32 22.50 -9.63
C LEU A 359 10.95 22.47 -8.25
N VAL A 360 10.18 22.02 -7.26
CA VAL A 360 10.63 21.91 -5.87
C VAL A 360 10.28 20.53 -5.30
N LEU A 361 11.26 19.90 -4.64
CA LEU A 361 11.10 18.68 -3.87
C LEU A 361 10.49 19.00 -2.49
N PRO A 362 9.49 18.22 -2.05
CA PRO A 362 8.75 18.52 -0.84
C PRO A 362 9.48 18.10 0.43
N VAL A 363 9.17 18.73 1.56
CA VAL A 363 9.42 18.14 2.88
C VAL A 363 8.42 16.99 3.11
N PRO A 364 8.89 15.77 3.42
CA PRO A 364 8.00 14.67 3.80
C PRO A 364 7.50 14.84 5.25
N ALA A 365 6.19 14.74 5.45
CA ALA A 365 5.54 14.61 6.75
C ALA A 365 5.29 13.13 7.05
N PHE A 366 6.17 12.52 7.83
CA PHE A 366 6.11 11.10 8.14
C PHE A 366 5.18 10.84 9.32
N ASN A 367 4.04 10.18 9.10
CA ASN A 367 3.16 9.72 10.18
C ASN A 367 3.84 8.60 10.99
N VAL A 368 4.37 8.90 12.17
CA VAL A 368 5.21 7.95 12.96
C VAL A 368 4.51 7.35 14.17
N ILE A 369 3.42 7.96 14.64
CA ILE A 369 2.50 7.38 15.65
C ILE A 369 1.07 7.57 15.17
N ASN A 370 0.31 6.48 15.15
CA ASN A 370 -1.10 6.45 14.77
C ASN A 370 -2.01 6.38 16.01
N GLY A 371 -3.06 7.19 15.99
CA GLY A 371 -4.19 7.13 16.91
C GLY A 371 -5.51 7.17 16.15
N GLY A 372 -6.53 7.79 16.75
CA GLY A 372 -7.86 7.98 16.13
C GLY A 372 -8.44 6.70 15.54
N SER A 373 -9.03 6.81 14.35
CA SER A 373 -9.61 5.71 13.58
C SER A 373 -8.57 4.82 12.89
N HIS A 374 -7.29 5.20 12.89
CA HIS A 374 -6.19 4.47 12.25
C HIS A 374 -5.51 3.44 13.18
N ALA A 375 -5.86 3.41 14.46
CA ALA A 375 -5.25 2.53 15.45
C ALA A 375 -6.21 2.04 16.53
N GLY A 376 -6.08 0.76 16.91
CA GLY A 376 -6.81 0.13 18.00
C GLY A 376 -6.32 0.49 19.41
N ASN A 377 -5.89 1.73 19.63
CA ASN A 377 -5.49 2.29 20.94
C ASN A 377 -6.54 3.29 21.47
N ARG A 378 -6.28 3.99 22.58
CA ARG A 378 -7.19 5.02 23.13
C ARG A 378 -6.92 6.43 22.63
N LEU A 379 -5.74 6.69 22.09
CA LEU A 379 -5.30 7.97 21.56
C LEU A 379 -6.32 8.55 20.58
N ALA A 380 -6.88 9.73 20.87
CA ALA A 380 -7.95 10.31 20.05
C ALA A 380 -7.44 10.93 18.74
N MET A 381 -6.33 11.67 18.79
CA MET A 381 -5.76 12.31 17.59
C MET A 381 -5.19 11.27 16.63
N GLN A 382 -5.37 11.48 15.34
CA GLN A 382 -5.19 10.45 14.32
C GLN A 382 -3.72 10.22 13.93
N GLU A 383 -2.95 11.29 13.72
CA GLU A 383 -1.58 11.21 13.20
C GLU A 383 -0.64 12.15 13.96
N PHE A 384 0.53 11.63 14.31
CA PHE A 384 1.64 12.43 14.83
C PHE A 384 2.82 12.28 13.89
N MET A 385 3.11 13.37 13.18
CA MET A 385 4.04 13.40 12.07
C MET A 385 5.37 14.06 12.44
N VAL A 386 6.45 13.62 11.81
CA VAL A 386 7.75 14.30 11.86
C VAL A 386 8.12 14.85 10.49
N LEU A 387 8.59 16.09 10.47
CA LEU A 387 8.97 16.84 9.27
C LEU A 387 10.46 17.22 9.36
N PRO A 388 11.35 16.63 8.55
CA PRO A 388 12.78 16.94 8.52
C PRO A 388 13.07 18.24 7.75
N VAL A 389 12.57 19.38 8.24
CA VAL A 389 12.69 20.70 7.57
C VAL A 389 14.14 21.21 7.47
N GLY A 390 15.03 20.76 8.36
CA GLY A 390 16.45 21.11 8.37
C GLY A 390 17.36 20.11 7.65
N ALA A 391 16.79 19.19 6.85
CA ALA A 391 17.56 18.32 5.98
C ALA A 391 18.12 19.09 4.76
N GLU A 392 19.21 18.60 4.18
CA GLU A 392 19.90 19.27 3.06
C GLU A 392 19.28 18.96 1.70
N SER A 393 18.59 17.83 1.59
CA SER A 393 17.97 17.34 0.37
C SER A 393 16.80 16.42 0.72
N PHE A 394 15.98 16.02 -0.26
CA PHE A 394 14.91 15.06 -0.04
C PHE A 394 15.46 13.71 0.42
N ARG A 395 16.53 13.20 -0.20
CA ARG A 395 17.23 11.98 0.24
C ARG A 395 17.74 12.07 1.68
N ASP A 396 18.31 13.20 2.10
CA ASP A 396 18.72 13.39 3.51
C ASP A 396 17.48 13.43 4.43
N ALA A 397 16.39 14.08 4.00
CA ALA A 397 15.14 14.12 4.75
C ALA A 397 14.56 12.72 4.98
N LEU A 398 14.57 11.86 3.96
CA LEU A 398 14.14 10.47 4.09
C LEU A 398 15.04 9.67 5.05
N ARG A 399 16.36 9.87 4.99
CA ARG A 399 17.31 9.25 5.93
C ARG A 399 17.01 9.68 7.37
N VAL A 400 16.89 10.98 7.63
CA VAL A 400 16.57 11.55 8.95
C VAL A 400 15.25 10.97 9.47
N GLY A 401 14.21 10.93 8.64
CA GLY A 401 12.91 10.35 9.01
C GLY A 401 13.00 8.86 9.35
N ALA A 402 13.73 8.08 8.56
CA ALA A 402 13.89 6.64 8.78
C ALA A 402 14.72 6.32 10.05
N GLU A 403 15.82 7.03 10.28
CA GLU A 403 16.64 6.88 11.49
C GLU A 403 15.87 7.28 12.76
N LEU A 404 15.09 8.37 12.70
CA LEU A 404 14.19 8.78 13.78
C LEU A 404 13.11 7.72 14.03
N TYR A 405 12.47 7.20 12.98
CA TYR A 405 11.44 6.17 13.10
C TYR A 405 11.96 4.90 13.78
N GLN A 406 13.18 4.43 13.45
CA GLN A 406 13.79 3.30 14.15
C GLN A 406 14.17 3.62 15.59
N THR A 407 14.61 4.85 15.87
CA THR A 407 14.89 5.32 17.23
C THR A 407 13.61 5.35 18.07
N LEU A 408 12.52 5.88 17.52
CA LEU A 408 11.19 5.90 18.13
C LEU A 408 10.69 4.49 18.43
N ARG A 409 10.92 3.53 17.54
CA ARG A 409 10.62 2.11 17.79
C ARG A 409 11.29 1.62 19.07
N GLY A 410 12.56 1.96 19.26
CA GLY A 410 13.32 1.62 20.47
C GLY A 410 12.74 2.25 21.73
N VAL A 411 12.41 3.55 21.67
CA VAL A 411 11.78 4.29 22.77
C VAL A 411 10.44 3.67 23.17
N ILE A 412 9.57 3.38 22.20
CA ILE A 412 8.26 2.77 22.44
C ILE A 412 8.42 1.36 23.02
N LYS A 413 9.33 0.56 22.45
CA LYS A 413 9.61 -0.81 22.94
C LYS A 413 10.09 -0.81 24.38
N GLU A 414 10.97 0.12 24.74
CA GLU A 414 11.51 0.26 26.09
C GLU A 414 10.40 0.61 27.09
N LYS A 415 9.48 1.51 26.73
CA LYS A 415 8.44 2.01 27.64
C LYS A 415 7.19 1.12 27.72
N TYR A 416 6.73 0.58 26.59
CA TYR A 416 5.44 -0.14 26.49
C TYR A 416 5.57 -1.60 26.04
N GLY A 417 6.78 -2.07 25.75
CA GLY A 417 7.04 -3.44 25.32
C GLY A 417 6.95 -3.65 23.80
N GLN A 418 7.30 -4.87 23.37
CA GLN A 418 7.42 -5.24 21.95
C GLN A 418 6.10 -5.09 21.19
N ASP A 419 4.97 -5.41 21.81
CA ASP A 419 3.66 -5.43 21.15
C ASP A 419 3.18 -4.01 20.78
N ALA A 420 3.66 -2.99 21.48
CA ALA A 420 3.38 -1.58 21.18
C ALA A 420 4.12 -1.05 19.94
N THR A 421 5.03 -1.85 19.35
CA THR A 421 5.77 -1.50 18.13
C THR A 421 5.16 -2.08 16.85
N ASN A 422 3.96 -2.64 16.94
CA ASN A 422 3.15 -2.92 15.77
C ASN A 422 2.71 -1.60 15.12
N VAL A 423 2.43 -1.66 13.83
CA VAL A 423 2.12 -0.48 13.01
C VAL A 423 0.64 -0.41 12.65
N GLY A 424 0.10 0.80 12.55
CA GLY A 424 -1.23 1.08 12.02
C GLY A 424 -1.29 1.02 10.49
N ASP A 425 -2.40 1.50 9.94
CA ASP A 425 -2.69 1.44 8.49
C ASP A 425 -1.62 2.17 7.66
N GLU A 426 -1.06 3.25 8.19
CA GLU A 426 -0.09 4.12 7.50
C GLU A 426 1.36 3.88 7.90
N GLY A 427 1.60 2.82 8.68
CA GLY A 427 2.93 2.37 9.03
C GLY A 427 3.52 3.01 10.27
N GLY A 428 2.88 4.01 10.91
CA GLY A 428 3.32 4.54 12.19
C GLY A 428 2.96 3.59 13.35
N PHE A 429 3.63 3.74 14.49
CA PHE A 429 3.41 2.86 15.64
C PHE A 429 2.07 3.12 16.31
N ALA A 430 1.46 2.09 16.87
CA ALA A 430 0.18 2.18 17.59
C ALA A 430 0.34 1.79 19.08
N PRO A 431 1.13 2.55 19.88
CA PRO A 431 1.26 2.26 21.30
C PRO A 431 -0.09 2.47 22.02
N ASN A 432 -0.30 1.72 23.09
CA ASN A 432 -1.52 1.83 23.90
C ASN A 432 -1.43 3.02 24.87
N ILE A 433 -1.41 4.22 24.31
CA ILE A 433 -1.43 5.49 25.03
C ILE A 433 -2.81 6.14 24.93
N GLN A 434 -3.14 6.94 25.95
CA GLN A 434 -4.41 7.67 26.03
C GLN A 434 -4.20 9.17 25.82
N GLU A 435 -3.17 9.76 26.42
CA GLU A 435 -2.91 11.19 26.36
C GLU A 435 -2.17 11.59 25.08
N ASN A 436 -2.66 12.61 24.38
CA ASN A 436 -2.02 13.10 23.15
C ASN A 436 -0.63 13.72 23.39
N SER A 437 -0.43 14.33 24.56
CA SER A 437 0.88 14.84 24.98
C SER A 437 1.91 13.73 25.16
N GLU A 438 1.49 12.51 25.52
CA GLU A 438 2.39 11.37 25.65
C GLU A 438 2.96 10.92 24.31
N ALA A 439 2.18 11.02 23.22
CA ALA A 439 2.67 10.79 21.86
C ALA A 439 3.74 11.82 21.46
N LEU A 440 3.49 13.10 21.74
CA LEU A 440 4.44 14.19 21.48
C LEU A 440 5.73 14.03 22.28
N GLU A 441 5.64 13.61 23.54
CA GLU A 441 6.81 13.37 24.40
C GLU A 441 7.67 12.20 23.90
N LEU A 442 7.05 11.12 23.41
CA LEU A 442 7.77 10.00 22.79
C LEU A 442 8.54 10.46 21.55
N ILE A 443 7.90 11.26 20.69
CA ILE A 443 8.53 11.80 19.48
C ILE A 443 9.66 12.75 19.84
N LYS A 444 9.44 13.68 20.78
CA LYS A 444 10.48 14.58 21.29
C LYS A 444 11.69 13.81 21.82
N THR A 445 11.46 12.80 22.66
CA THR A 445 12.51 11.92 23.18
C THR A 445 13.27 11.21 22.05
N ALA A 446 12.55 10.76 21.00
CA ALA A 446 13.17 10.11 19.86
C ALA A 446 14.01 11.08 19.01
N ILE A 447 13.53 12.32 18.80
CA ILE A 447 14.27 13.40 18.13
C ILE A 447 15.59 13.68 18.86
N GLU A 448 15.53 13.83 20.19
CA GLU A 448 16.70 14.08 21.03
C GLU A 448 17.69 12.89 20.98
N LYS A 449 17.19 11.65 21.13
CA LYS A 449 18.03 10.43 21.07
C LYS A 449 18.67 10.21 19.69
N ALA A 450 17.99 10.59 18.61
CA ALA A 450 18.52 10.50 17.24
C ALA A 450 19.51 11.64 16.89
N GLY A 451 19.60 12.68 17.73
CA GLY A 451 20.47 13.84 17.48
C GLY A 451 19.94 14.77 16.39
N PHE A 452 18.62 14.86 16.22
CA PHE A 452 17.97 15.64 15.15
C PHE A 452 17.14 16.84 15.64
N THR A 453 17.40 17.33 16.85
CA THR A 453 16.66 18.44 17.48
C THR A 453 16.61 19.70 16.60
N ASP A 454 17.69 20.03 15.90
CA ASP A 454 17.74 21.22 15.03
C ASP A 454 17.19 20.98 13.61
N LYS A 455 16.86 19.72 13.26
CA LYS A 455 16.45 19.32 11.91
C LYS A 455 14.98 18.97 11.79
N VAL A 456 14.34 18.51 12.86
CA VAL A 456 13.01 17.91 12.82
C VAL A 456 12.00 18.72 13.64
N VAL A 457 10.87 18.98 13.02
CA VAL A 457 9.67 19.57 13.66
C VAL A 457 8.50 18.59 13.58
N ILE A 458 7.41 18.89 14.27
CA ILE A 458 6.25 18.01 14.40
C ILE A 458 5.04 18.59 13.64
N GLY A 459 4.32 17.71 12.96
CA GLY A 459 2.98 17.96 12.43
C GLY A 459 1.97 17.05 13.12
N MET A 460 0.70 17.44 13.12
CA MET A 460 -0.39 16.63 13.68
C MET A 460 -1.57 16.62 12.73
N ASP A 461 -2.22 15.47 12.57
CA ASP A 461 -3.60 15.39 12.08
C ASP A 461 -4.47 14.92 13.24
N VAL A 462 -5.37 15.80 13.63
CA VAL A 462 -6.29 15.57 14.74
C VAL A 462 -7.48 14.74 14.28
N ALA A 463 -7.98 14.96 13.05
CA ALA A 463 -9.24 14.43 12.53
C ALA A 463 -10.42 14.65 13.49
N ALA A 464 -10.62 15.89 13.96
CA ALA A 464 -11.54 16.19 15.06
C ALA A 464 -13.02 15.85 14.76
N SER A 465 -13.41 15.81 13.48
CA SER A 465 -14.74 15.36 13.05
C SER A 465 -15.09 13.96 13.56
N GLU A 466 -14.10 13.07 13.72
CA GLU A 466 -14.30 11.68 14.17
C GLU A 466 -14.75 11.58 15.64
N PHE A 467 -14.47 12.62 16.43
CA PHE A 467 -14.83 12.67 17.85
C PHE A 467 -15.65 13.91 18.22
N PHE A 468 -16.24 14.56 17.22
CA PHE A 468 -17.20 15.63 17.43
C PHE A 468 -18.58 15.05 17.75
N ILE A 469 -19.12 15.42 18.91
CA ILE A 469 -20.38 14.91 19.45
C ILE A 469 -21.17 16.09 20.00
N GLU A 470 -22.32 16.38 19.40
CA GLU A 470 -23.31 17.37 19.88
C GLU A 470 -22.72 18.76 20.17
N GLY A 471 -21.85 19.28 19.29
CA GLY A 471 -21.24 20.61 19.46
C GLY A 471 -20.02 20.64 20.39
N LYS A 472 -19.52 19.48 20.80
CA LYS A 472 -18.34 19.30 21.66
C LYS A 472 -17.44 18.18 21.13
N TYR A 473 -16.29 17.98 21.76
CA TYR A 473 -15.27 17.02 21.35
C TYR A 473 -15.00 15.99 22.45
N ASP A 474 -14.95 14.70 22.11
CA ASP A 474 -14.66 13.59 23.03
C ASP A 474 -13.25 13.01 22.78
N LEU A 475 -12.26 13.47 23.56
CA LEU A 475 -10.87 12.98 23.45
C LEU A 475 -10.66 11.52 23.93
N ASP A 476 -11.73 10.79 24.27
CA ASP A 476 -11.69 9.35 24.56
C ASP A 476 -12.88 8.63 23.87
N PHE A 477 -13.27 9.09 22.67
CA PHE A 477 -14.41 8.59 21.88
C PHE A 477 -14.41 7.07 21.59
N LYS A 478 -13.23 6.43 21.67
CA LYS A 478 -13.06 4.98 21.51
C LYS A 478 -13.46 4.18 22.76
N SER A 479 -13.66 4.85 23.89
CA SER A 479 -14.22 4.30 25.12
C SER A 479 -15.75 4.49 25.14
N PRO A 480 -16.50 3.77 26.00
CA PRO A 480 -17.95 3.93 26.12
C PRO A 480 -18.35 5.41 26.29
N PRO A 481 -19.42 5.88 25.62
CA PRO A 481 -19.80 7.29 25.61
C PRO A 481 -19.98 7.90 27.00
N ASN A 482 -19.40 9.08 27.22
CA ASN A 482 -19.55 9.84 28.46
C ASN A 482 -19.56 11.36 28.20
N ALA A 483 -20.75 11.95 28.14
CA ALA A 483 -20.89 13.39 27.84
C ALA A 483 -20.22 14.33 28.85
N ALA A 484 -19.93 13.87 30.08
CA ALA A 484 -19.33 14.71 31.12
C ALA A 484 -17.84 15.03 30.89
N ARG A 485 -17.15 14.28 30.02
CA ARG A 485 -15.75 14.55 29.63
C ARG A 485 -15.62 15.30 28.30
N ASN A 486 -16.74 15.58 27.62
CA ASN A 486 -16.70 16.28 26.34
C ASN A 486 -16.30 17.75 26.57
N ILE A 487 -15.35 18.21 25.78
CA ILE A 487 -14.80 19.56 25.87
C ILE A 487 -15.30 20.43 24.71
N SER A 488 -15.35 21.74 24.94
CA SER A 488 -15.68 22.74 23.92
C SER A 488 -14.54 22.93 22.92
N GLY A 489 -14.83 23.59 21.79
CA GLY A 489 -13.80 24.02 20.83
C GLY A 489 -12.77 24.97 21.46
N GLU A 490 -13.17 25.84 22.40
CA GLU A 490 -12.25 26.74 23.12
C GLU A 490 -11.27 25.98 24.04
N GLU A 491 -11.77 24.98 24.76
CA GLU A 491 -10.93 24.10 25.59
C GLU A 491 -9.97 23.28 24.72
N LEU A 492 -10.45 22.77 23.58
CA LEU A 492 -9.62 22.04 22.63
C LEU A 492 -8.54 22.93 21.98
N ALA A 493 -8.88 24.16 21.60
CA ALA A 493 -7.92 25.16 21.13
C ALA A 493 -6.83 25.45 22.17
N SER A 494 -7.21 25.52 23.46
CA SER A 494 -6.27 25.72 24.57
C SER A 494 -5.29 24.55 24.72
N ILE A 495 -5.75 23.31 24.48
CA ILE A 495 -4.89 22.12 24.46
C ILE A 495 -3.86 22.24 23.32
N TYR A 496 -4.29 22.63 22.11
CA TYR A 496 -3.37 22.82 20.98
C TYR A 496 -2.34 23.91 21.23
N GLN A 497 -2.73 25.04 21.82
CA GLN A 497 -1.77 26.07 22.23
C GLN A 497 -0.76 25.52 23.24
N GLY A 498 -1.20 24.67 24.16
CA GLY A 498 -0.32 23.92 25.05
C GLY A 498 0.69 23.06 24.27
N PHE A 499 0.28 22.39 23.19
CA PHE A 499 1.19 21.59 22.37
C PHE A 499 2.19 22.46 21.62
N ILE A 500 1.74 23.54 20.98
CA ILE A 500 2.59 24.48 20.22
C ILE A 500 3.64 25.12 21.13
N ASN A 501 3.29 25.42 22.39
CA ASN A 501 4.20 26.07 23.33
C ASN A 501 5.26 25.11 23.92
N ASN A 502 4.97 23.81 24.00
CA ASN A 502 5.81 22.83 24.70
C ASN A 502 6.57 21.88 23.77
N TYR A 503 6.17 21.79 22.50
CA TYR A 503 6.72 20.89 21.49
C TYR A 503 6.95 21.66 20.18
N PRO A 504 7.88 21.22 19.30
CA PRO A 504 8.15 21.89 18.03
C PRO A 504 7.05 21.63 16.98
N VAL A 505 5.78 21.83 17.34
CA VAL A 505 4.62 21.65 16.46
C VAL A 505 4.50 22.85 15.53
N VAL A 506 4.55 22.60 14.22
CA VAL A 506 4.51 23.64 13.19
C VAL A 506 3.34 23.50 12.22
N SER A 507 2.59 22.40 12.29
CA SER A 507 1.42 22.13 11.45
C SER A 507 0.38 21.33 12.22
N ILE A 508 -0.88 21.79 12.22
CA ILE A 508 -2.02 21.05 12.76
C ILE A 508 -3.11 20.98 11.68
N GLU A 509 -3.51 19.76 11.35
CA GLU A 509 -4.58 19.43 10.41
C GLU A 509 -5.85 19.05 11.17
N ASP A 510 -7.00 19.48 10.64
CA ASP A 510 -8.34 19.25 11.17
C ASP A 510 -8.49 19.40 12.70
N PRO A 511 -8.06 20.54 13.28
CA PRO A 511 -8.17 20.79 14.72
C PRO A 511 -9.61 20.79 15.24
N PHE A 512 -10.61 21.02 14.38
CA PHE A 512 -12.03 21.08 14.71
C PHE A 512 -12.86 20.35 13.65
N ASP A 513 -14.13 20.12 13.97
CA ASP A 513 -15.08 19.48 13.05
C ASP A 513 -15.19 20.23 11.73
N GLN A 514 -15.44 19.49 10.66
CA GLN A 514 -15.57 19.98 9.28
C GLN A 514 -16.63 21.09 9.08
N ASP A 515 -17.56 21.29 10.02
CA ASP A 515 -18.56 22.37 10.00
C ASP A 515 -18.49 23.34 11.19
N ASP A 516 -17.51 23.21 12.10
CA ASP A 516 -17.28 24.14 13.21
C ASP A 516 -16.46 25.38 12.79
N TRP A 517 -16.92 26.06 11.74
CA TRP A 517 -16.26 27.21 11.12
C TRP A 517 -15.81 28.30 12.12
N PRO A 518 -16.60 28.67 13.16
CA PRO A 518 -16.15 29.65 14.14
C PRO A 518 -14.90 29.21 14.92
N ALA A 519 -14.82 27.94 15.32
CA ALA A 519 -13.65 27.43 16.05
C ALA A 519 -12.39 27.45 15.18
N TRP A 520 -12.51 27.06 13.90
CA TRP A 520 -11.44 27.16 12.92
C TRP A 520 -10.89 28.59 12.77
N SER A 521 -11.77 29.56 12.48
CA SER A 521 -11.37 30.96 12.29
C SER A 521 -10.74 31.57 13.54
N GLN A 522 -11.29 31.29 14.72
CA GLN A 522 -10.75 31.78 15.99
C GLN A 522 -9.37 31.20 16.28
N PHE A 523 -9.19 29.88 16.10
CA PHE A 523 -7.92 29.23 16.34
C PHE A 523 -6.85 29.69 15.35
N THR A 524 -7.15 29.71 14.06
CA THR A 524 -6.22 30.17 13.02
C THR A 524 -5.78 31.61 13.23
N ALA A 525 -6.67 32.50 13.71
CA ALA A 525 -6.31 33.86 14.07
C ALA A 525 -5.37 33.95 15.31
N SER A 526 -5.36 32.93 16.16
CA SER A 526 -4.59 32.89 17.40
C SER A 526 -3.20 32.25 17.27
N VAL A 527 -2.89 31.58 16.14
CA VAL A 527 -1.63 30.83 15.95
C VAL A 527 -0.83 31.32 14.74
N GLY A 528 0.49 31.19 14.81
CA GLY A 528 1.42 31.50 13.70
C GLY A 528 1.83 30.28 12.84
N ILE A 529 1.38 29.09 13.23
CA ILE A 529 1.75 27.83 12.59
C ILE A 529 0.94 27.58 11.30
N GLN A 530 1.22 26.46 10.62
CA GLN A 530 0.36 25.96 9.55
C GLN A 530 -0.91 25.33 10.15
N VAL A 531 -2.08 25.71 9.64
CA VAL A 531 -3.37 25.09 9.95
C VAL A 531 -3.91 24.52 8.64
N VAL A 532 -4.07 23.20 8.59
CA VAL A 532 -4.41 22.46 7.37
C VAL A 532 -5.89 22.08 7.39
N GLY A 533 -6.63 22.41 6.34
CA GLY A 533 -7.99 21.92 6.13
C GLY A 533 -8.00 20.66 5.26
N ASP A 534 -8.42 19.53 5.82
CA ASP A 534 -8.68 18.27 5.12
C ASP A 534 -10.19 18.04 4.98
N ASP A 535 -10.89 17.50 5.98
CA ASP A 535 -12.34 17.29 5.94
C ASP A 535 -13.11 18.63 5.84
N LEU A 536 -12.53 19.71 6.37
CA LEU A 536 -13.08 21.06 6.21
C LEU A 536 -13.21 21.45 4.73
N THR A 537 -12.25 21.07 3.89
CA THR A 537 -12.16 21.56 2.50
C THR A 537 -12.42 20.49 1.46
N VAL A 538 -12.18 19.21 1.78
CA VAL A 538 -12.32 18.01 0.94
C VAL A 538 -11.81 18.19 -0.49
N THR A 539 -10.71 18.94 -0.65
CA THR A 539 -10.16 19.32 -1.97
C THR A 539 -11.20 19.97 -2.91
N ASN A 540 -12.27 20.56 -2.36
CA ASN A 540 -13.40 21.11 -3.09
C ASN A 540 -13.29 22.64 -3.22
N PRO A 541 -13.21 23.20 -4.44
CA PRO A 541 -13.05 24.64 -4.66
C PRO A 541 -14.09 25.51 -3.94
N ARG A 542 -15.35 25.06 -3.80
CA ARG A 542 -16.40 25.83 -3.09
C ARG A 542 -16.12 25.94 -1.59
N ARG A 543 -15.64 24.86 -0.96
CA ARG A 543 -15.31 24.86 0.47
C ARG A 543 -13.99 25.57 0.73
N ILE A 544 -13.01 25.41 -0.16
CA ILE A 544 -11.75 26.18 -0.12
C ILE A 544 -12.05 27.68 -0.18
N GLN A 545 -12.90 28.12 -1.11
CA GLN A 545 -13.28 29.52 -1.24
C GLN A 545 -13.91 30.06 0.06
N ARG A 546 -14.84 29.32 0.66
CA ARG A 546 -15.41 29.69 1.96
C ARG A 546 -14.34 29.76 3.06
N ALA A 547 -13.46 28.77 3.13
CA ALA A 547 -12.41 28.72 4.14
C ALA A 547 -11.39 29.85 4.01
N VAL A 548 -11.13 30.31 2.78
CA VAL A 548 -10.37 31.54 2.51
C VAL A 548 -11.11 32.77 3.04
N GLU A 549 -12.40 32.92 2.73
CA GLU A 549 -13.23 34.05 3.15
C GLU A 549 -13.34 34.14 4.68
N ASP A 550 -13.57 33.01 5.33
CA ASP A 550 -13.69 32.88 6.79
C ASP A 550 -12.33 32.89 7.50
N LYS A 551 -11.20 32.88 6.75
CA LYS A 551 -9.83 32.71 7.27
C LYS A 551 -9.71 31.51 8.22
N ALA A 552 -10.39 30.43 7.85
CA ALA A 552 -10.57 29.25 8.69
C ALA A 552 -9.28 28.43 8.82
N CYS A 553 -8.46 28.36 7.76
CA CYS A 553 -7.16 27.71 7.76
C CYS A 553 -6.18 28.43 6.81
N ASN A 554 -4.95 27.94 6.68
CA ASN A 554 -3.92 28.56 5.82
C ASN A 554 -3.11 27.53 5.00
N CYS A 555 -3.59 26.30 4.93
CA CYS A 555 -3.05 25.24 4.11
C CYS A 555 -4.18 24.30 3.68
N LEU A 556 -4.12 23.86 2.43
CA LEU A 556 -5.00 22.82 1.89
C LEU A 556 -4.33 21.46 2.04
N LEU A 557 -5.06 20.45 2.53
CA LEU A 557 -4.69 19.07 2.26
C LEU A 557 -5.25 18.63 0.91
N LEU A 558 -4.38 18.29 -0.04
CA LEU A 558 -4.79 17.94 -1.40
C LEU A 558 -4.85 16.41 -1.56
N LYS A 559 -6.07 15.87 -1.57
CA LYS A 559 -6.36 14.46 -1.85
C LYS A 559 -7.16 14.36 -3.15
N VAL A 560 -6.50 13.89 -4.21
CA VAL A 560 -7.10 13.84 -5.57
C VAL A 560 -8.41 13.06 -5.63
N ASN A 561 -8.61 12.05 -4.78
CA ASN A 561 -9.84 11.25 -4.76
C ASN A 561 -11.01 11.91 -4.02
N GLN A 562 -10.76 12.92 -3.17
CA GLN A 562 -11.83 13.70 -2.54
C GLN A 562 -12.58 14.57 -3.57
N ILE A 563 -11.91 14.96 -4.65
CA ILE A 563 -12.54 15.75 -5.73
C ILE A 563 -12.81 14.93 -6.99
N GLY A 564 -11.97 13.92 -7.30
CA GLY A 564 -12.26 12.89 -8.31
C GLY A 564 -11.72 13.14 -9.72
N SER A 565 -10.92 14.19 -9.96
CA SER A 565 -10.17 14.37 -11.22
C SER A 565 -8.86 15.12 -11.00
N VAL A 566 -7.88 14.91 -11.89
CA VAL A 566 -6.59 15.63 -11.87
C VAL A 566 -6.80 17.12 -12.11
N THR A 567 -7.65 17.49 -13.07
CA THR A 567 -7.94 18.90 -13.38
C THR A 567 -8.51 19.66 -12.20
N GLU A 568 -9.50 19.10 -11.50
CA GLU A 568 -10.08 19.77 -10.33
C GLU A 568 -9.09 19.84 -9.15
N ALA A 569 -8.24 18.82 -8.97
CA ALA A 569 -7.18 18.86 -7.96
C ALA A 569 -6.13 19.95 -8.25
N ILE A 570 -5.71 20.12 -9.52
CA ILE A 570 -4.82 21.22 -9.92
C ILE A 570 -5.50 22.56 -9.67
N LYS A 571 -6.78 22.71 -10.02
CA LYS A 571 -7.56 23.94 -9.76
C LYS A 571 -7.67 24.25 -8.27
N ALA A 572 -7.91 23.26 -7.43
CA ALA A 572 -7.94 23.40 -5.98
C ALA A 572 -6.58 23.84 -5.41
N CYS A 573 -5.48 23.23 -5.86
CA CYS A 573 -4.12 23.63 -5.50
C CYS A 573 -3.85 25.09 -5.86
N LYS A 574 -4.16 25.49 -7.11
CA LYS A 574 -3.97 26.86 -7.58
C LYS A 574 -4.80 27.87 -6.78
N LEU A 575 -6.07 27.55 -6.52
CA LEU A 575 -6.93 28.40 -5.70
C LEU A 575 -6.34 28.64 -4.30
N ALA A 576 -5.80 27.59 -3.67
CA ALA A 576 -5.14 27.73 -2.38
C ALA A 576 -3.87 28.61 -2.48
N GLN A 577 -2.97 28.31 -3.43
CA GLN A 577 -1.72 29.05 -3.62
C GLN A 577 -1.95 30.53 -3.98
N GLU A 578 -2.92 30.84 -4.84
CA GLU A 578 -3.32 32.20 -5.21
C GLU A 578 -3.83 33.02 -4.01
N ASN A 579 -4.38 32.35 -2.99
CA ASN A 579 -4.80 32.95 -1.73
C ASN A 579 -3.72 32.91 -0.64
N GLY A 580 -2.46 32.61 -1.01
CA GLY A 580 -1.31 32.61 -0.10
C GLY A 580 -1.28 31.43 0.86
N TRP A 581 -2.02 30.35 0.58
CA TRP A 581 -1.99 29.13 1.40
C TRP A 581 -0.89 28.19 0.96
N GLY A 582 -0.41 27.39 1.92
CA GLY A 582 0.34 26.18 1.62
C GLY A 582 -0.57 25.10 1.01
N VAL A 583 0.03 24.10 0.37
CA VAL A 583 -0.69 22.91 -0.09
C VAL A 583 0.13 21.67 0.29
N MET A 584 -0.45 20.77 1.07
CA MET A 584 0.15 19.48 1.39
C MET A 584 -0.52 18.40 0.58
N VAL A 585 0.20 17.86 -0.40
CA VAL A 585 -0.29 16.71 -1.17
C VAL A 585 -0.35 15.50 -0.24
N SER A 586 -1.44 14.74 -0.31
CA SER A 586 -1.70 13.67 0.64
C SER A 586 -2.03 12.34 -0.03
N HIS A 587 -1.60 11.26 0.61
CA HIS A 587 -2.13 9.92 0.40
C HIS A 587 -3.54 9.75 1.01
N ARG A 588 -4.05 8.51 0.99
CA ARG A 588 -5.12 8.05 1.88
C ARG A 588 -4.63 6.89 2.74
N SER A 589 -5.34 6.59 3.82
CA SER A 589 -5.04 5.45 4.68
C SER A 589 -5.13 4.11 3.96
N GLY A 590 -6.07 3.93 3.02
CA GLY A 590 -6.07 2.82 2.06
C GLY A 590 -5.33 3.20 0.77
N GLU A 591 -4.02 2.91 0.71
CA GLU A 591 -3.21 3.17 -0.49
C GLU A 591 -2.84 1.92 -1.29
N THR A 592 -2.24 2.17 -2.44
CA THR A 592 -1.80 1.27 -3.49
C THR A 592 -0.31 1.48 -3.77
N GLU A 593 0.25 0.69 -4.67
CA GLU A 593 1.61 0.84 -5.18
C GLU A 593 1.78 2.02 -6.16
N ASP A 594 0.69 2.65 -6.60
CA ASP A 594 0.72 3.79 -7.54
C ASP A 594 1.50 4.97 -6.94
N THR A 595 2.40 5.59 -7.70
CA THR A 595 3.24 6.69 -7.21
C THR A 595 2.80 8.07 -7.67
N PHE A 596 1.61 8.22 -8.26
CA PHE A 596 1.15 9.48 -8.89
C PHE A 596 1.35 10.71 -8.00
N ILE A 597 1.05 10.61 -6.70
CA ILE A 597 1.15 11.77 -5.80
C ILE A 597 2.60 12.24 -5.53
N ALA A 598 3.60 11.39 -5.77
CA ALA A 598 5.01 11.79 -5.73
C ALA A 598 5.36 12.71 -6.91
N ASP A 599 4.88 12.38 -8.11
CA ASP A 599 5.02 13.23 -9.29
C ASP A 599 4.13 14.49 -9.18
N LEU A 600 2.94 14.35 -8.59
CA LEU A 600 1.99 15.44 -8.38
C LEU A 600 2.57 16.55 -7.49
N VAL A 601 3.15 16.19 -6.34
CA VAL A 601 3.68 17.19 -5.39
C VAL A 601 4.84 18.00 -5.98
N VAL A 602 5.70 17.34 -6.78
CA VAL A 602 6.80 18.01 -7.48
C VAL A 602 6.24 18.87 -8.62
N GLY A 603 5.33 18.35 -9.42
CA GLY A 603 4.72 19.09 -10.53
C GLY A 603 3.92 20.32 -10.06
N LEU A 604 3.22 20.21 -8.94
CA LEU A 604 2.48 21.31 -8.30
C LEU A 604 3.37 22.26 -7.48
N CYS A 605 4.63 21.91 -7.26
CA CYS A 605 5.60 22.71 -6.52
C CYS A 605 5.09 23.13 -5.13
N THR A 606 4.43 22.21 -4.41
CA THR A 606 3.75 22.57 -3.16
C THR A 606 4.67 22.61 -1.94
N GLY A 607 5.83 21.96 -2.03
CA GLY A 607 6.87 21.99 -1.00
C GLY A 607 6.65 21.06 0.18
N GLN A 608 5.56 20.29 0.22
CA GLN A 608 5.25 19.37 1.32
C GLN A 608 4.32 18.23 0.89
N ILE A 609 4.59 17.03 1.40
CA ILE A 609 3.79 15.81 1.15
C ILE A 609 3.59 15.03 2.44
N LYS A 610 2.37 14.55 2.70
CA LYS A 610 2.14 13.47 3.67
C LYS A 610 1.79 12.18 2.94
N THR A 611 2.64 11.17 3.08
CA THR A 611 2.40 9.87 2.44
C THR A 611 2.75 8.68 3.33
N GLY A 612 2.64 8.87 4.65
CA GLY A 612 2.73 7.82 5.68
C GLY A 612 4.11 7.70 6.32
N ALA A 613 4.30 6.69 7.16
CA ALA A 613 5.60 6.41 7.77
C ALA A 613 6.65 6.00 6.71
N PRO A 614 7.95 6.04 7.04
CA PRO A 614 8.99 5.32 6.28
C PRO A 614 8.90 3.79 6.53
N CYS A 615 7.68 3.24 6.41
CA CYS A 615 7.31 1.85 6.63
C CYS A 615 6.10 1.52 5.73
N ARG A 616 5.99 0.25 5.31
CA ARG A 616 5.00 -0.27 4.36
C ARG A 616 5.17 0.28 2.93
N SER A 617 5.13 -0.62 1.95
CA SER A 617 5.61 -0.30 0.60
C SER A 617 4.69 0.61 -0.21
N GLU A 618 3.40 0.66 0.11
CA GLU A 618 2.47 1.62 -0.48
C GLU A 618 2.81 3.07 -0.11
N ARG A 619 3.55 3.27 1.00
CA ARG A 619 4.12 4.56 1.43
C ARG A 619 5.49 4.79 0.80
N LEU A 620 6.38 3.80 0.99
CA LEU A 620 7.75 3.84 0.48
C LEU A 620 7.80 3.95 -1.05
N ALA A 621 6.81 3.47 -1.79
CA ALA A 621 6.75 3.63 -3.24
C ALA A 621 6.81 5.11 -3.65
N LYS A 622 6.12 6.00 -2.92
CA LYS A 622 6.09 7.44 -3.19
C LYS A 622 7.40 8.10 -2.76
N TYR A 623 7.89 7.78 -1.57
CA TYR A 623 9.17 8.31 -1.10
C TYR A 623 10.34 7.87 -2.00
N ASN A 624 10.34 6.62 -2.45
CA ASN A 624 11.32 6.12 -3.40
C ASN A 624 11.19 6.81 -4.77
N GLN A 625 9.96 7.10 -5.21
CA GLN A 625 9.75 7.87 -6.43
C GLN A 625 10.29 9.30 -6.31
N LEU A 626 10.08 9.96 -5.18
CA LEU A 626 10.64 11.29 -4.92
C LEU A 626 12.18 11.29 -4.91
N MET A 627 12.83 10.25 -4.38
CA MET A 627 14.28 10.10 -4.51
C MET A 627 14.72 9.94 -5.98
N ARG A 628 13.97 9.20 -6.80
CA ARG A 628 14.27 9.07 -8.24
C ARG A 628 14.10 10.38 -8.98
N ILE A 629 13.05 11.15 -8.65
CA ILE A 629 12.81 12.48 -9.22
C ILE A 629 13.92 13.44 -8.81
N GLU A 630 14.34 13.43 -7.54
CA GLU A 630 15.49 14.22 -7.07
C GLU A 630 16.77 13.87 -7.86
N GLU A 631 17.05 12.58 -8.05
CA GLU A 631 18.21 12.12 -8.83
C GLU A 631 18.13 12.56 -10.31
N GLU A 632 16.95 12.48 -10.93
CA GLU A 632 16.73 12.87 -12.32
C GLU A 632 16.87 14.39 -12.55
N LEU A 633 16.41 15.20 -11.58
CA LEU A 633 16.55 16.66 -11.63
C LEU A 633 17.99 17.12 -11.38
N GLY A 634 18.81 16.33 -10.66
CA GLY A 634 20.21 16.63 -10.39
C GLY A 634 20.41 18.03 -9.79
N ASP A 635 21.26 18.84 -10.42
CA ASP A 635 21.57 20.21 -9.96
C ASP A 635 20.37 21.18 -10.01
N GLN A 636 19.29 20.81 -10.72
CA GLN A 636 18.04 21.59 -10.75
C GLN A 636 17.14 21.29 -9.55
N ALA A 637 17.40 20.20 -8.80
CA ALA A 637 16.61 19.88 -7.62
C ALA A 637 16.74 20.98 -6.56
N ARG A 638 15.60 21.42 -6.04
CA ARG A 638 15.51 22.35 -4.90
C ARG A 638 14.67 21.70 -3.83
N PHE A 639 15.20 21.52 -2.63
CA PHE A 639 14.46 20.97 -1.51
C PHE A 639 13.79 22.10 -0.73
N ALA A 640 12.51 21.95 -0.40
CA ALA A 640 11.75 23.03 0.22
C ALA A 640 12.25 23.42 1.62
N GLY A 641 12.74 22.45 2.40
CA GLY A 641 13.27 22.67 3.75
C GLY A 641 12.37 23.54 4.63
N HIS A 642 12.93 24.56 5.26
CA HIS A 642 12.17 25.50 6.09
C HIS A 642 11.10 26.30 5.34
N ASN A 643 11.17 26.38 4.00
CA ASN A 643 10.20 27.07 3.15
C ASN A 643 9.05 26.15 2.69
N PHE A 644 8.83 24.98 3.31
CA PHE A 644 7.79 24.02 2.92
C PHE A 644 6.37 24.62 2.78
N ARG A 645 6.05 25.69 3.52
CA ARG A 645 4.77 26.41 3.44
C ARG A 645 4.65 27.30 2.19
N ASN A 646 5.77 27.82 1.71
CA ASN A 646 5.86 28.71 0.55
C ASN A 646 7.17 28.48 -0.21
N PRO A 647 7.29 27.37 -0.98
CA PRO A 647 8.51 27.03 -1.70
C PRO A 647 8.82 27.99 -2.86
N SER A 648 7.87 28.83 -3.28
CA SER A 648 8.10 29.84 -4.33
C SER A 648 9.11 30.93 -3.94
N ALA A 649 9.50 31.00 -2.66
CA ALA A 649 10.49 31.92 -2.14
C ALA A 649 11.95 31.41 -2.25
N LEU A 650 12.17 30.22 -2.81
CA LEU A 650 13.49 29.57 -2.94
C LEU A 650 14.35 30.11 -4.08
#